data_AF-A0A937US90-F1
#
_entry.id   AF-A0A937US90-F1
#
_cell.length_a   1.000
_cell.length_b   1.000
_cell.length_c   1.000
_cell.angle_alpha   90.00
_cell.angle_beta   90.00
_cell.angle_gamma   90.00
#
_symmetry.space_group_name_H-M   'P 1'
#
loop_
_entity.id
_entity.type
_entity.pdbx_description
1 polymer ?
#
loop_
_entity_poly.entity_id
_entity_poly.type
_entity_poly.pdbx_seq_one_letter_code
_entity_poly.pdbx_strand_id
1 'polypeptide(L)'
;MIAVFASRSGLPGDCSGSSGPGRRDGSVPLGTGPTGTPTDEPSGTPRSTGDGPARPSRRSAPGRHRRPPRRPSRGRDALPGRREAAQTGERSGQPAGRILPRRIGSRRPMLLAVALVLGALIAPSSVASADSGGIPGAEVDPRTLPGVLLDAAEVPSTDEISQFPVMSTGTPATEPLTDSSLRRTMVRAGEVRPLAASLTATVEDTAVGTGTGQVSYSGSWTVCGGCRPSTPNNSFRYSLNAGASATVRFTGTQIRIYGVKERAGGLASVRVDGGPAATVDTYASSSSVALLYDSGPLTNGTHAAVLTNLGQRNAASAAFAVVFDRAEIFTDPGGGTPPTDPPAGTKTTVEDNAVGPNNHQVTYTGDWTACGGCAPSTPNNSFRYSLRSGASATIRWTGNRILLYGVKERSGGVLSVRVDGGTPTTVDTYAPTSSNALIFDSGRLTFGDHSAVITNTGQRNAASLAFAVSFDRAETYSEGTTPPTGGNRSGKPWLSGANGDPLITPNDVEAFCSFRGKPCDVAQVFVARNNWNSIVLPSFAQQNFAGWPGKLILSVPPFPEGGGYSLQTCATGAYDSYWREFGRTLNSTGRQDSIVRLAWEANGNWYPWSGTDPVAYVNCYRKVVDAVRSTASPDPRFDWTINAHGSQNPPSHNPLDLYPGDAWVDIVSIDAYDHHPPSRTPEQFKAQAEAPGGITWLYNFARAHGKLFGVAEWGVASGSGANGGGDNPNFIQFMHDWMLARADKGMYYEAYFNNCEMRNIGSNIYRPVGAHCLFQNTQAASRYTQLW
;
A
#
# COMPACT_ATOMS: atom_id res chain seq x y z
N MET A 1 -16.67 29.60 22.49
CA MET A 1 -17.89 29.40 23.32
C MET A 1 -18.91 28.61 22.49
N ILE A 2 -18.77 27.28 22.43
CA ILE A 2 -19.76 26.39 21.80
C ILE A 2 -19.86 25.15 22.69
N ALA A 3 -21.09 24.77 23.04
CA ALA A 3 -21.43 23.47 23.61
C ALA A 3 -22.70 22.99 22.90
N VAL A 4 -22.64 21.82 22.26
CA VAL A 4 -23.76 21.29 21.46
C VAL A 4 -24.58 20.33 22.33
N PHE A 5 -25.74 20.79 22.78
CA PHE A 5 -26.71 19.92 23.44
C PHE A 5 -27.44 19.05 22.42
N ALA A 6 -27.43 17.73 22.63
CA ALA A 6 -28.33 16.83 21.95
C ALA A 6 -29.72 16.87 22.63
N SER A 7 -30.78 17.08 21.85
CA SER A 7 -32.17 16.93 22.30
C SER A 7 -32.77 15.65 21.74
N ARG A 8 -33.13 14.72 22.63
CA ARG A 8 -34.02 13.59 22.30
C ARG A 8 -35.47 14.06 22.29
N SER A 9 -36.27 13.52 21.39
CA SER A 9 -37.73 13.60 21.49
C SER A 9 -38.25 12.67 22.61
N GLY A 10 -39.07 13.22 23.49
CA GLY A 10 -39.72 12.51 24.60
C GLY A 10 -40.73 13.44 25.28
N LEU A 11 -41.94 12.93 25.53
CA LEU A 11 -43.04 13.69 26.12
C LEU A 11 -42.98 13.71 27.66
N PRO A 12 -43.60 14.71 28.33
CA PRO A 12 -43.40 14.96 29.76
C PRO A 12 -44.22 14.04 30.67
N GLY A 13 -43.73 13.88 31.90
CA GLY A 13 -44.44 13.33 33.06
C GLY A 13 -43.80 13.86 34.35
N ASP A 14 -44.61 14.18 35.34
CA ASP A 14 -44.19 14.85 36.58
C ASP A 14 -43.40 13.95 37.55
N CYS A 15 -42.53 14.56 38.38
CA CYS A 15 -42.74 14.62 39.84
C CYS A 15 -41.61 15.39 40.57
N SER A 16 -41.84 15.66 41.87
CA SER A 16 -41.07 16.58 42.73
C SER A 16 -40.25 15.88 43.83
N GLY A 17 -39.25 16.60 44.36
CA GLY A 17 -38.40 16.24 45.52
C GLY A 17 -36.94 16.61 45.25
N SER A 18 -36.26 17.50 46.00
CA SER A 18 -35.90 17.45 47.44
C SER A 18 -35.08 16.19 47.81
N SER A 19 -33.98 16.25 48.56
CA SER A 19 -33.50 17.28 49.50
C SER A 19 -31.95 17.32 49.63
N GLY A 20 -31.42 17.98 50.66
CA GLY A 20 -30.03 18.46 50.78
C GLY A 20 -29.01 17.59 51.56
N PRO A 21 -27.96 18.21 52.17
CA PRO A 21 -26.63 17.60 52.25
C PRO A 21 -26.15 17.21 53.67
N GLY A 22 -25.00 16.50 53.74
CA GLY A 22 -24.27 16.17 54.98
C GLY A 22 -22.77 16.46 54.92
N ARG A 23 -22.19 16.87 56.07
CA ARG A 23 -20.74 17.11 56.30
C ARG A 23 -20.20 16.18 57.41
N ARG A 24 -18.89 15.88 57.37
CA ARG A 24 -17.86 15.98 58.45
C ARG A 24 -16.61 15.19 58.00
N ASP A 25 -15.41 15.75 57.95
CA ASP A 25 -14.51 16.30 59.00
C ASP A 25 -13.68 15.21 59.73
N GLY A 26 -12.34 15.31 59.66
CA GLY A 26 -11.36 14.44 60.33
C GLY A 26 -9.92 14.79 59.91
N SER A 27 -9.00 15.00 60.87
CA SER A 27 -7.74 15.74 60.64
C SER A 27 -6.45 15.11 61.21
N VAL A 28 -5.34 15.37 60.48
CA VAL A 28 -3.88 15.50 60.80
C VAL A 28 -3.46 15.81 62.27
N PRO A 29 -2.16 15.74 62.71
CA PRO A 29 -0.85 15.88 62.01
C PRO A 29 0.24 14.83 62.44
N LEU A 30 1.59 14.89 62.31
CA LEU A 30 2.67 15.72 61.64
C LEU A 30 3.93 14.79 61.49
N GLY A 31 4.91 14.99 60.58
CA GLY A 31 6.18 15.76 60.80
C GLY A 31 7.45 14.88 60.60
N THR A 32 8.69 15.34 60.32
CA THR A 32 9.31 16.64 59.97
C THR A 32 10.71 16.43 59.31
N GLY A 33 11.30 17.44 58.64
CA GLY A 33 12.61 17.38 57.91
C GLY A 33 13.89 17.59 58.77
N PRO A 34 14.98 18.30 58.33
CA PRO A 34 15.07 19.20 57.15
C PRO A 34 16.46 19.37 56.38
N THR A 35 16.41 20.02 55.20
CA THR A 35 17.36 21.01 54.56
C THR A 35 18.89 20.84 54.44
N GLY A 36 19.46 21.28 53.29
CA GLY A 36 20.84 21.83 53.21
C GLY A 36 21.43 22.13 51.80
N THR A 37 21.60 23.41 51.43
CA THR A 37 22.42 23.98 50.31
C THR A 37 22.70 25.46 50.60
N PRO A 38 23.89 26.06 50.30
CA PRO A 38 24.06 26.77 48.99
C PRO A 38 25.51 27.00 48.45
N THR A 39 25.57 27.29 47.13
CA THR A 39 26.45 28.26 46.38
C THR A 39 28.00 28.21 46.32
N ASP A 40 28.45 28.71 45.16
CA ASP A 40 29.72 29.38 44.77
C ASP A 40 30.94 28.60 44.19
N GLU A 41 31.44 29.17 43.08
CA GLU A 41 32.70 28.89 42.36
C GLU A 41 33.58 30.15 42.48
N PRO A 42 34.93 30.10 42.41
CA PRO A 42 35.55 30.42 41.11
C PRO A 42 36.96 29.84 40.82
N SER A 43 37.26 29.65 39.53
CA SER A 43 38.58 29.82 38.84
C SER A 43 39.92 29.30 39.45
N GLY A 44 40.69 28.48 38.70
CA GLY A 44 42.11 28.20 39.07
C GLY A 44 42.93 27.19 38.23
N THR A 45 43.33 27.52 37.00
CA THR A 45 44.40 26.82 36.21
C THR A 45 45.79 27.49 36.38
N PRO A 46 46.93 27.06 35.78
CA PRO A 46 47.32 25.83 35.03
C PRO A 46 48.71 25.20 35.39
N ARG A 47 49.10 24.07 34.76
CA ARG A 47 50.43 23.75 34.12
C ARG A 47 50.50 22.26 33.66
N SER A 48 50.76 21.89 32.39
CA SER A 48 51.99 21.94 31.53
C SER A 48 52.97 20.76 31.75
N THR A 49 53.70 20.20 30.77
CA THR A 49 53.85 20.43 29.29
C THR A 49 53.31 19.20 28.50
N GLY A 50 53.63 18.82 27.24
CA GLY A 50 54.50 19.28 26.12
C GLY A 50 54.38 18.27 24.96
N ASP A 51 54.86 18.46 23.72
CA ASP A 51 55.49 19.59 23.03
C ASP A 51 55.11 19.61 21.52
N GLY A 52 55.44 20.70 20.80
CA GLY A 52 55.18 20.90 19.35
C GLY A 52 56.30 20.36 18.42
N PRO A 53 56.65 21.01 17.27
CA PRO A 53 56.23 22.34 16.75
C PRO A 53 55.91 22.34 15.21
N ALA A 54 55.93 23.47 14.46
CA ALA A 54 54.99 24.61 14.51
C ALA A 54 55.15 25.62 13.32
N ARG A 55 54.05 26.29 12.91
CA ARG A 55 53.96 27.70 12.42
C ARG A 55 54.54 28.06 11.01
N PRO A 56 54.35 29.30 10.45
CA PRO A 56 53.90 30.58 11.04
C PRO A 56 52.72 31.36 10.35
N SER A 57 52.39 32.56 10.85
CA SER A 57 51.26 33.42 10.41
C SER A 57 51.39 34.93 10.77
N ARG A 58 50.70 35.85 10.04
CA ARG A 58 50.39 37.29 10.33
C ARG A 58 49.05 37.67 9.61
N ARG A 59 48.09 38.49 10.07
CA ARG A 59 48.02 39.90 10.60
C ARG A 59 48.34 40.98 9.53
N SER A 60 47.58 42.07 9.26
CA SER A 60 46.51 42.83 9.99
C SER A 60 45.51 43.59 9.02
N ALA A 61 44.60 44.45 9.54
CA ALA A 61 43.65 45.36 8.84
C ALA A 61 43.82 46.85 9.32
N PRO A 62 42.96 47.90 9.08
CA PRO A 62 41.70 48.07 8.30
C PRO A 62 41.56 49.40 7.47
N GLY A 63 40.36 49.75 6.96
CA GLY A 63 40.04 51.08 6.34
C GLY A 63 38.53 51.36 6.10
N ARG A 64 38.11 52.64 5.91
CA ARG A 64 36.69 53.11 5.75
C ARG A 64 36.53 54.14 4.61
N HIS A 65 35.33 54.28 3.98
CA HIS A 65 34.51 55.54 3.97
C HIS A 65 33.24 55.56 3.05
N ARG A 66 32.13 56.09 3.62
CA ARG A 66 31.03 56.97 3.07
C ARG A 66 30.12 56.58 1.87
N ARG A 67 28.79 56.76 2.09
CA ARG A 67 27.67 57.07 1.15
C ARG A 67 27.64 58.61 0.82
N PRO A 68 26.71 59.26 0.03
CA PRO A 68 25.35 58.88 -0.40
C PRO A 68 24.96 59.28 -1.88
N PRO A 69 23.80 59.86 -2.31
CA PRO A 69 22.96 59.24 -3.38
C PRO A 69 22.39 60.18 -4.49
N ARG A 70 21.60 59.65 -5.47
CA ARG A 70 20.27 60.20 -5.93
C ARG A 70 19.63 59.44 -7.13
N ARG A 71 18.35 59.77 -7.38
CA ARG A 71 17.40 59.43 -8.49
C ARG A 71 16.87 60.81 -9.04
N PRO A 72 15.89 60.93 -9.99
CA PRO A 72 15.42 60.07 -11.10
C PRO A 72 15.17 60.83 -12.45
N SER A 73 14.89 60.13 -13.56
CA SER A 73 14.05 60.59 -14.69
C SER A 73 13.87 59.50 -15.78
N ARG A 74 13.12 59.71 -16.87
CA ARG A 74 11.64 59.85 -17.00
C ARG A 74 11.22 59.71 -18.49
N GLY A 75 10.10 59.04 -18.75
CA GLY A 75 9.37 59.02 -20.04
C GLY A 75 9.45 57.71 -20.81
N ARG A 76 8.60 57.42 -21.81
CA ARG A 76 7.17 57.70 -22.13
C ARG A 76 6.94 57.19 -23.57
N ASP A 77 5.68 57.19 -24.03
CA ASP A 77 5.22 56.97 -25.42
C ASP A 77 5.27 55.50 -25.94
N ALA A 78 4.34 55.01 -26.79
CA ALA A 78 2.97 55.44 -27.12
C ALA A 78 2.15 54.29 -27.77
N LEU A 79 0.82 54.41 -27.82
CA LEU A 79 -0.14 53.58 -28.59
C LEU A 79 -0.68 54.39 -29.79
N PRO A 80 -0.95 53.79 -30.97
CA PRO A 80 -2.25 53.12 -31.27
C PRO A 80 -2.10 51.89 -32.23
N GLY A 81 -3.13 51.13 -32.68
CA GLY A 81 -4.59 51.09 -32.43
C GLY A 81 -5.38 50.50 -33.66
N ARG A 82 -6.70 50.23 -33.52
CA ARG A 82 -7.68 49.71 -34.56
C ARG A 82 -7.56 48.19 -34.92
N ARG A 83 -8.60 47.45 -35.39
CA ARG A 83 -10.08 47.67 -35.56
C ARG A 83 -10.86 46.32 -35.68
N GLU A 84 -12.18 46.35 -35.46
CA GLU A 84 -13.33 45.58 -36.05
C GLU A 84 -13.15 44.10 -36.53
N ALA A 85 -13.90 43.09 -36.03
CA ALA A 85 -15.30 42.65 -36.36
C ALA A 85 -15.40 41.72 -37.63
N ALA A 86 -16.34 40.78 -37.82
CA ALA A 86 -17.60 40.40 -37.12
C ALA A 86 -18.06 38.92 -37.33
N GLN A 87 -19.03 38.48 -36.52
CA GLN A 87 -20.11 37.46 -36.68
C GLN A 87 -20.11 36.35 -37.76
N THR A 88 -20.41 35.10 -37.34
CA THR A 88 -21.58 34.23 -37.68
C THR A 88 -21.51 32.94 -36.81
N GLY A 89 -22.57 32.20 -36.43
CA GLY A 89 -23.53 31.39 -37.23
C GLY A 89 -23.01 29.93 -37.32
N GLU A 90 -23.73 28.83 -37.01
CA GLU A 90 -25.15 28.58 -36.66
C GLU A 90 -25.30 27.39 -35.67
N ARG A 91 -26.52 26.81 -35.49
CA ARG A 91 -26.82 25.73 -34.52
C ARG A 91 -27.85 24.72 -35.06
N SER A 92 -27.63 23.42 -34.76
CA SER A 92 -28.60 22.29 -34.76
C SER A 92 -29.29 21.83 -36.07
N GLY A 93 -29.44 20.49 -36.24
CA GLY A 93 -30.29 19.89 -37.27
C GLY A 93 -30.17 18.37 -37.46
N GLN A 94 -31.11 17.59 -36.90
CA GLN A 94 -31.43 16.20 -37.27
C GLN A 94 -32.97 16.09 -37.36
N PRO A 95 -33.56 15.26 -38.27
CA PRO A 95 -34.15 13.99 -37.78
C PRO A 95 -34.36 12.81 -38.79
N ALA A 96 -34.27 11.59 -38.26
CA ALA A 96 -35.14 10.39 -38.40
C ALA A 96 -35.66 9.79 -39.75
N GLY A 97 -35.58 8.44 -39.84
CA GLY A 97 -36.49 7.54 -40.62
C GLY A 97 -35.85 6.76 -41.80
N ARG A 98 -36.29 5.55 -42.21
CA ARG A 98 -37.30 4.58 -41.68
C ARG A 98 -37.21 3.18 -42.40
N ILE A 99 -37.52 2.07 -41.71
CA ILE A 99 -38.10 0.78 -42.20
C ILE A 99 -37.26 -0.25 -43.06
N LEU A 100 -36.83 -1.35 -42.40
CA LEU A 100 -37.15 -2.81 -42.57
C LEU A 100 -37.82 -3.37 -43.88
N PRO A 101 -37.97 -4.71 -44.09
CA PRO A 101 -37.05 -5.86 -43.97
C PRO A 101 -37.20 -6.91 -45.12
N ARG A 102 -36.55 -8.10 -45.05
CA ARG A 102 -37.10 -9.36 -45.65
C ARG A 102 -36.72 -10.64 -44.90
N ARG A 103 -37.49 -11.73 -45.13
CA ARG A 103 -37.52 -13.02 -44.40
C ARG A 103 -37.09 -14.21 -45.29
N ILE A 104 -37.05 -15.40 -44.65
CA ILE A 104 -37.26 -16.79 -45.16
C ILE A 104 -35.96 -17.65 -45.17
N GLY A 105 -35.91 -18.88 -44.61
CA GLY A 105 -36.87 -19.55 -43.72
C GLY A 105 -36.91 -21.10 -43.82
N SER A 106 -37.22 -21.79 -42.69
CA SER A 106 -37.47 -23.25 -42.55
C SER A 106 -36.24 -24.18 -42.76
N ARG A 107 -36.18 -25.46 -42.32
CA ARG A 107 -37.20 -26.44 -41.85
C ARG A 107 -36.74 -27.32 -40.66
N ARG A 108 -37.70 -27.91 -39.94
CA ARG A 108 -37.62 -29.21 -39.19
C ARG A 108 -38.23 -30.32 -40.12
N PRO A 109 -38.17 -31.66 -39.89
CA PRO A 109 -38.18 -32.34 -38.57
C PRO A 109 -37.50 -33.75 -38.48
N MET A 110 -37.81 -34.47 -37.38
CA MET A 110 -37.87 -35.94 -37.19
C MET A 110 -36.56 -36.79 -37.21
N LEU A 111 -36.54 -38.08 -36.77
CA LEU A 111 -37.15 -38.83 -35.63
C LEU A 111 -36.78 -40.32 -35.78
N LEU A 112 -36.08 -40.95 -34.81
CA LEU A 112 -36.15 -42.41 -34.55
C LEU A 112 -35.50 -42.83 -33.21
N ALA A 113 -35.90 -43.99 -32.69
CA ALA A 113 -35.33 -44.63 -31.50
C ALA A 113 -35.41 -46.17 -31.61
N VAL A 114 -34.39 -46.88 -31.13
CA VAL A 114 -34.33 -48.35 -31.01
C VAL A 114 -33.73 -48.70 -29.64
N ALA A 115 -33.93 -49.92 -29.12
CA ALA A 115 -33.79 -50.25 -27.69
C ALA A 115 -33.27 -51.68 -27.39
N LEU A 116 -33.01 -51.94 -26.09
CA LEU A 116 -32.81 -53.26 -25.45
C LEU A 116 -31.44 -53.94 -25.77
N VAL A 117 -30.85 -54.86 -24.97
CA VAL A 117 -31.35 -55.89 -24.03
C VAL A 117 -30.43 -56.06 -22.77
N LEU A 118 -30.93 -56.79 -21.76
CA LEU A 118 -30.36 -57.29 -20.47
C LEU A 118 -28.92 -57.87 -20.45
N GLY A 119 -28.33 -57.91 -19.25
CA GLY A 119 -27.29 -58.84 -18.77
C GLY A 119 -27.06 -58.69 -17.25
N ALA A 120 -26.83 -59.77 -16.47
CA ALA A 120 -26.93 -59.71 -15.00
C ALA A 120 -25.96 -60.64 -14.21
N LEU A 121 -25.69 -60.23 -12.96
CA LEU A 121 -25.27 -61.00 -11.76
C LEU A 121 -23.95 -61.82 -11.80
N ILE A 122 -23.04 -61.52 -10.85
CA ILE A 122 -22.52 -62.41 -9.77
C ILE A 122 -21.35 -61.73 -9.01
N ALA A 123 -21.18 -62.06 -7.73
CA ALA A 123 -20.07 -61.71 -6.82
C ALA A 123 -19.92 -62.88 -5.80
N PRO A 124 -19.04 -62.89 -4.76
CA PRO A 124 -18.01 -61.92 -4.33
C PRO A 124 -16.65 -62.62 -3.96
N SER A 125 -15.84 -62.00 -3.07
CA SER A 125 -14.82 -62.65 -2.19
C SER A 125 -13.49 -63.12 -2.84
N SER A 126 -12.34 -63.24 -2.13
CA SER A 126 -11.97 -62.86 -0.74
C SER A 126 -10.45 -62.81 -0.49
N VAL A 127 -10.02 -61.96 0.44
CA VAL A 127 -8.92 -62.08 1.44
C VAL A 127 -7.69 -62.98 1.14
N ALA A 128 -6.50 -62.38 1.18
CA ALA A 128 -5.28 -63.00 1.73
C ALA A 128 -4.23 -61.95 2.19
N SER A 129 -3.79 -62.06 3.44
CA SER A 129 -2.52 -61.55 4.00
C SER A 129 -1.57 -62.75 4.17
N ALA A 130 -0.27 -62.67 4.42
CA ALA A 130 0.81 -61.66 4.32
C ALA A 130 2.13 -62.47 4.47
N ASP A 131 3.31 -61.89 4.29
CA ASP A 131 4.48 -62.34 5.07
C ASP A 131 5.61 -61.31 5.19
N SER A 132 6.65 -61.70 5.91
CA SER A 132 7.72 -60.92 6.52
C SER A 132 9.11 -61.32 5.98
N GLY A 133 10.13 -60.45 6.14
CA GLY A 133 11.47 -60.77 5.64
C GLY A 133 12.58 -59.77 5.99
N GLY A 134 13.46 -60.20 6.90
CA GLY A 134 14.89 -59.88 7.06
C GLY A 134 15.51 -58.54 6.60
N ILE A 135 16.15 -57.86 7.55
CA ILE A 135 17.17 -56.82 7.30
C ILE A 135 18.52 -57.48 6.94
N PRO A 136 19.28 -56.92 5.99
CA PRO A 136 20.70 -56.68 6.22
C PRO A 136 21.05 -55.20 5.98
N GLY A 137 21.81 -54.61 6.90
CA GLY A 137 22.31 -53.23 6.76
C GLY A 137 23.63 -53.17 6.01
N ALA A 138 23.86 -52.10 5.25
CA ALA A 138 25.16 -51.74 4.69
C ALA A 138 25.42 -50.24 4.89
N GLU A 139 26.66 -49.95 5.22
CA GLU A 139 27.23 -48.69 5.70
C GLU A 139 27.04 -47.47 4.78
N VAL A 140 26.90 -46.30 5.41
CA VAL A 140 27.35 -45.01 4.85
C VAL A 140 28.11 -44.29 5.96
N ASP A 141 29.36 -43.89 5.70
CA ASP A 141 30.22 -43.22 6.70
C ASP A 141 29.70 -41.81 7.02
N PRO A 142 29.37 -41.48 8.30
CA PRO A 142 28.96 -40.13 8.68
C PRO A 142 29.99 -39.02 8.40
N ARG A 143 31.27 -39.38 8.16
CA ARG A 143 32.37 -38.43 7.92
C ARG A 143 32.37 -37.80 6.53
N THR A 144 31.57 -38.28 5.59
CA THR A 144 31.54 -37.75 4.20
C THR A 144 30.53 -36.61 3.98
N LEU A 145 29.98 -36.01 5.05
CA LEU A 145 29.05 -34.87 4.98
C LEU A 145 29.63 -33.63 5.70
N PRO A 146 29.94 -32.52 5.00
CA PRO A 146 30.66 -31.40 5.58
C PRO A 146 29.76 -30.39 6.31
N GLY A 147 29.46 -30.66 7.59
CA GLY A 147 29.18 -29.67 8.65
C GLY A 147 27.91 -28.80 8.55
N VAL A 148 27.51 -28.02 9.57
CA VAL A 148 27.92 -27.95 11.00
C VAL A 148 26.66 -27.56 11.79
N LEU A 149 26.41 -28.21 12.95
CA LEU A 149 25.82 -27.67 14.19
C LEU A 149 25.29 -28.81 15.08
N LEU A 150 26.03 -29.13 16.14
CA LEU A 150 25.57 -29.87 17.31
C LEU A 150 26.25 -29.27 18.55
N ASP A 151 25.46 -29.15 19.62
CA ASP A 151 25.78 -28.90 21.05
C ASP A 151 24.86 -27.81 21.63
N ALA A 152 24.36 -27.88 22.87
CA ALA A 152 24.06 -29.02 23.75
C ALA A 152 23.18 -28.49 24.92
N ALA A 153 22.12 -29.19 25.33
CA ALA A 153 21.38 -28.92 26.58
C ALA A 153 20.49 -30.11 26.98
N GLU A 154 20.30 -30.33 28.28
CA GLU A 154 19.66 -31.52 28.87
C GLU A 154 18.20 -31.28 29.33
N VAL A 155 17.51 -32.36 29.74
CA VAL A 155 16.08 -32.39 30.09
C VAL A 155 15.89 -32.68 31.60
N PRO A 156 15.14 -31.85 32.36
CA PRO A 156 14.70 -32.16 33.72
C PRO A 156 13.42 -33.03 33.78
N SER A 157 13.17 -33.66 34.92
CA SER A 157 12.19 -34.75 35.12
C SER A 157 10.76 -34.33 35.50
N THR A 158 9.83 -35.29 35.41
CA THR A 158 8.40 -35.19 35.72
C THR A 158 8.05 -35.45 37.19
N ASP A 159 7.13 -34.66 37.74
CA ASP A 159 6.06 -35.00 38.71
C ASP A 159 5.04 -33.81 38.74
N GLU A 160 3.90 -33.78 39.44
CA GLU A 160 3.32 -34.65 40.48
C GLU A 160 1.77 -34.72 40.39
N ILE A 161 1.17 -35.50 41.30
CA ILE A 161 -0.19 -35.41 41.91
C ILE A 161 -1.03 -34.17 41.50
N SER A 162 -2.13 -34.25 40.73
CA SER A 162 -3.42 -34.99 40.86
C SER A 162 -4.43 -34.45 41.89
N GLN A 163 -5.58 -33.91 41.42
CA GLN A 163 -6.96 -34.19 41.88
C GLN A 163 -7.99 -33.22 41.23
N PHE A 164 -9.15 -33.74 40.79
CA PHE A 164 -10.27 -32.96 40.22
C PHE A 164 -11.63 -33.43 40.79
N PRO A 165 -12.55 -32.50 41.06
CA PRO A 165 -13.97 -32.66 40.76
C PRO A 165 -14.36 -31.86 39.50
N VAL A 166 -15.26 -32.41 38.68
CA VAL A 166 -15.57 -31.89 37.33
C VAL A 166 -16.82 -31.01 37.32
N MET A 167 -16.76 -29.86 36.64
CA MET A 167 -17.90 -29.29 35.92
C MET A 167 -17.48 -28.70 34.56
N SER A 168 -18.34 -28.89 33.56
CA SER A 168 -18.25 -28.35 32.19
C SER A 168 -18.56 -26.83 32.20
N THR A 169 -18.14 -25.98 31.26
CA THR A 169 -17.90 -26.17 29.81
C THR A 169 -16.60 -25.54 29.31
N GLY A 170 -16.01 -26.10 28.26
CA GLY A 170 -14.63 -25.86 27.86
C GLY A 170 -14.32 -24.56 27.10
N THR A 171 -13.23 -23.92 27.51
CA THR A 171 -12.38 -23.04 26.68
C THR A 171 -10.92 -23.61 26.70
N PRO A 172 -9.85 -22.93 26.25
CA PRO A 172 -8.77 -23.60 25.51
C PRO A 172 -7.76 -24.36 26.38
N ALA A 173 -7.04 -25.30 25.75
CA ALA A 173 -5.80 -25.85 26.28
C ALA A 173 -4.59 -25.04 25.78
N THR A 174 -3.72 -24.66 26.70
CA THR A 174 -2.38 -24.08 26.45
C THR A 174 -1.30 -25.11 26.78
N GLU A 175 -0.10 -24.92 26.22
CA GLU A 175 1.11 -25.71 26.50
C GLU A 175 1.18 -27.15 25.91
N PRO A 176 2.39 -27.68 25.63
CA PRO A 176 2.70 -28.02 24.25
C PRO A 176 2.90 -29.53 23.95
N LEU A 177 2.60 -29.94 22.71
CA LEU A 177 2.75 -31.32 22.25
C LEU A 177 4.12 -31.57 21.59
N THR A 178 5.03 -32.18 22.35
CA THR A 178 6.36 -32.61 21.89
C THR A 178 6.38 -34.09 21.49
N ASP A 179 5.92 -34.44 20.29
CA ASP A 179 6.28 -35.72 19.66
C ASP A 179 6.32 -35.67 18.11
N SER A 180 7.19 -36.51 17.56
CA SER A 180 7.52 -36.78 16.16
C SER A 180 6.37 -37.30 15.28
N SER A 181 5.26 -37.75 15.88
CA SER A 181 4.14 -38.44 15.19
C SER A 181 3.39 -37.57 14.16
N LEU A 182 3.43 -36.24 14.26
CA LEU A 182 2.78 -35.34 13.28
C LEU A 182 3.40 -35.35 11.87
N ARG A 183 4.54 -36.00 11.64
CA ARG A 183 5.17 -36.09 10.30
C ARG A 183 4.50 -37.08 9.33
N ARG A 184 3.39 -37.75 9.69
CA ARG A 184 2.75 -38.76 8.81
C ARG A 184 1.22 -38.80 8.81
N THR A 185 0.57 -37.68 8.46
CA THR A 185 -0.75 -37.72 7.81
C THR A 185 -0.78 -36.74 6.65
N MET A 186 -0.94 -37.25 5.43
CA MET A 186 -1.16 -36.40 4.24
C MET A 186 -2.61 -35.88 4.25
N VAL A 187 -2.80 -34.57 4.23
CA VAL A 187 -4.04 -34.00 3.70
C VAL A 187 -4.03 -34.20 2.17
N ARG A 188 -5.18 -34.54 1.59
CA ARG A 188 -5.31 -34.92 0.18
C ARG A 188 -4.88 -33.79 -0.76
N ALA A 189 -4.37 -34.17 -1.93
CA ALA A 189 -4.20 -33.27 -3.05
C ALA A 189 -5.58 -32.72 -3.51
N GLY A 190 -5.87 -31.48 -3.12
CA GLY A 190 -6.70 -30.55 -3.87
C GLY A 190 -5.77 -29.56 -4.57
N GLU A 191 -6.14 -29.08 -5.76
CA GLU A 191 -5.23 -28.34 -6.65
C GLU A 191 -4.60 -27.09 -6.01
N VAL A 192 -3.36 -27.20 -5.51
CA VAL A 192 -2.44 -26.06 -5.49
C VAL A 192 -2.02 -25.83 -6.93
N ARG A 193 -2.82 -25.04 -7.65
CA ARG A 193 -2.41 -24.51 -8.95
C ARG A 193 -1.15 -23.66 -8.71
N PRO A 194 -0.07 -23.85 -9.49
CA PRO A 194 0.96 -22.82 -9.60
C PRO A 194 0.30 -21.49 -9.91
N LEU A 195 0.85 -20.37 -9.44
CA LEU A 195 0.42 -19.06 -9.95
C LEU A 195 0.52 -19.14 -11.47
N ALA A 196 -0.61 -18.91 -12.16
CA ALA A 196 -0.63 -19.00 -13.62
C ALA A 196 0.37 -17.98 -14.16
N ALA A 197 1.43 -18.45 -14.81
CA ALA A 197 2.41 -17.56 -15.44
C ALA A 197 1.65 -16.60 -16.36
N SER A 198 1.89 -15.30 -16.19
CA SER A 198 1.12 -14.28 -16.90
C SER A 198 1.49 -14.30 -18.37
N LEU A 199 0.51 -14.26 -19.28
CA LEU A 199 0.76 -14.05 -20.70
C LEU A 199 1.37 -12.65 -20.88
N THR A 200 2.66 -12.59 -21.21
CA THR A 200 3.42 -11.33 -21.27
C THR A 200 3.87 -10.96 -22.68
N ALA A 201 3.92 -11.90 -23.61
CA ALA A 201 4.10 -11.60 -25.03
C ALA A 201 3.41 -12.61 -25.93
N THR A 202 3.08 -12.19 -27.16
CA THR A 202 2.68 -13.10 -28.25
C THR A 202 3.56 -12.83 -29.47
N VAL A 203 4.19 -13.86 -30.00
CA VAL A 203 5.05 -13.82 -31.19
C VAL A 203 4.27 -14.38 -32.37
N GLU A 204 3.68 -13.49 -33.16
CA GLU A 204 2.88 -13.79 -34.35
C GLU A 204 3.73 -14.32 -35.52
N ASP A 205 3.13 -15.04 -36.47
CA ASP A 205 3.80 -15.50 -37.70
C ASP A 205 4.46 -14.37 -38.50
N THR A 206 3.90 -13.16 -38.39
CA THR A 206 4.36 -11.92 -39.03
C THR A 206 5.54 -11.25 -38.33
N ALA A 207 5.87 -11.63 -37.09
CA ALA A 207 6.99 -11.09 -36.31
C ALA A 207 8.36 -11.66 -36.76
N VAL A 208 8.67 -11.54 -38.05
CA VAL A 208 9.84 -12.17 -38.67
C VAL A 208 11.13 -11.47 -38.24
N GLY A 209 12.05 -12.24 -37.66
CA GLY A 209 13.37 -11.76 -37.30
C GLY A 209 14.14 -12.76 -36.43
N THR A 210 15.38 -12.42 -36.07
CA THR A 210 16.28 -13.32 -35.31
C THR A 210 16.41 -12.96 -33.83
N GLY A 211 15.86 -11.85 -33.37
CA GLY A 211 15.93 -11.39 -31.98
C GLY A 211 14.90 -12.05 -31.06
N THR A 212 14.95 -11.71 -29.77
CA THR A 212 13.93 -12.09 -28.79
C THR A 212 12.58 -11.42 -29.11
N GLY A 213 11.48 -12.15 -28.95
CA GLY A 213 10.14 -11.70 -29.35
C GLY A 213 9.88 -11.83 -30.85
N GLN A 214 10.73 -12.57 -31.59
CA GLN A 214 10.64 -12.76 -33.03
C GLN A 214 10.73 -14.23 -33.42
N VAL A 215 10.25 -14.54 -34.62
CA VAL A 215 10.32 -15.88 -35.23
C VAL A 215 11.19 -15.84 -36.50
N SER A 216 12.18 -16.73 -36.55
CA SER A 216 13.08 -16.89 -37.70
C SER A 216 12.75 -18.19 -38.44
N TYR A 217 12.59 -18.11 -39.76
CA TYR A 217 12.20 -19.24 -40.60
C TYR A 217 13.40 -19.77 -41.40
N SER A 218 13.53 -21.10 -41.46
CA SER A 218 14.50 -21.82 -42.29
C SER A 218 13.77 -22.79 -43.23
N GLY A 219 14.29 -22.97 -44.44
CA GLY A 219 13.56 -23.59 -45.54
C GLY A 219 12.41 -22.70 -46.04
N SER A 220 11.65 -23.18 -47.02
CA SER A 220 10.56 -22.41 -47.62
C SER A 220 9.29 -22.43 -46.75
N TRP A 221 8.89 -21.26 -46.26
CA TRP A 221 7.63 -21.03 -45.54
C TRP A 221 6.79 -19.97 -46.27
N THR A 222 5.53 -20.30 -46.57
CA THR A 222 4.61 -19.46 -47.33
C THR A 222 3.62 -18.76 -46.39
N VAL A 223 3.43 -17.45 -46.55
CA VAL A 223 2.42 -16.66 -45.81
C VAL A 223 1.03 -16.91 -46.39
N CYS A 224 0.03 -17.04 -45.51
CA CYS A 224 -1.37 -17.27 -45.86
C CYS A 224 -2.27 -16.17 -45.25
N GLY A 225 -2.14 -14.94 -45.75
CA GLY A 225 -2.98 -13.81 -45.35
C GLY A 225 -4.42 -13.97 -45.85
N GLY A 226 -5.40 -13.83 -44.95
CA GLY A 226 -6.84 -13.98 -45.24
C GLY A 226 -7.30 -15.44 -45.43
N CYS A 227 -6.44 -16.42 -45.13
CA CYS A 227 -6.77 -17.84 -45.25
C CYS A 227 -7.76 -18.33 -44.18
N ARG A 228 -8.30 -19.54 -44.38
CA ARG A 228 -9.17 -20.22 -43.40
C ARG A 228 -8.46 -21.44 -42.80
N PRO A 229 -8.62 -21.73 -41.49
CA PRO A 229 -9.39 -21.00 -40.49
C PRO A 229 -8.82 -19.61 -40.20
N SER A 230 -9.67 -18.69 -39.75
CA SER A 230 -9.25 -17.35 -39.33
C SER A 230 -8.45 -17.43 -38.03
N THR A 231 -7.21 -16.96 -38.09
CA THR A 231 -6.32 -16.73 -36.94
C THR A 231 -6.56 -15.35 -36.32
N PRO A 232 -6.04 -15.06 -35.11
CA PRO A 232 -6.26 -13.76 -34.44
C PRO A 232 -5.83 -12.55 -35.28
N ASN A 233 -4.75 -12.68 -36.05
CA ASN A 233 -4.22 -11.64 -36.94
C ASN A 233 -4.66 -11.78 -38.42
N ASN A 234 -5.42 -12.83 -38.76
CA ASN A 234 -5.77 -13.26 -40.13
C ASN A 234 -4.57 -13.59 -41.05
N SER A 235 -3.45 -14.05 -40.49
CA SER A 235 -2.27 -14.60 -41.17
C SER A 235 -1.85 -15.92 -40.51
N PHE A 236 -1.12 -16.75 -41.25
CA PHE A 236 -0.29 -17.82 -40.70
C PHE A 236 0.79 -18.17 -41.74
N ARG A 237 1.84 -18.89 -41.32
CA ARG A 237 2.86 -19.42 -42.22
C ARG A 237 2.83 -20.93 -42.25
N TYR A 238 2.88 -21.51 -43.44
CA TYR A 238 2.91 -22.96 -43.63
C TYR A 238 4.14 -23.42 -44.43
N SER A 239 4.57 -24.65 -44.20
CA SER A 239 5.59 -25.31 -45.02
C SER A 239 5.19 -26.73 -45.38
N LEU A 240 5.47 -27.10 -46.64
CA LEU A 240 5.35 -28.44 -47.22
C LEU A 240 6.74 -29.07 -47.48
N ASN A 241 7.78 -28.62 -46.76
CA ASN A 241 9.16 -29.04 -46.98
C ASN A 241 9.73 -29.73 -45.74
N ALA A 242 10.27 -30.93 -45.91
CA ALA A 242 10.99 -31.64 -44.85
C ALA A 242 12.22 -30.84 -44.40
N GLY A 243 12.45 -30.76 -43.09
CA GLY A 243 13.54 -29.99 -42.50
C GLY A 243 13.32 -28.47 -42.42
N ALA A 244 12.22 -27.93 -42.97
CA ALA A 244 11.88 -26.53 -42.80
C ALA A 244 11.45 -26.24 -41.34
N SER A 245 11.96 -25.17 -40.75
CA SER A 245 11.77 -24.86 -39.32
C SER A 245 11.35 -23.42 -39.06
N ALA A 246 10.64 -23.22 -37.95
CA ALA A 246 10.29 -21.94 -37.36
C ALA A 246 10.90 -21.87 -35.96
N THR A 247 11.81 -20.92 -35.73
CA THR A 247 12.55 -20.75 -34.48
C THR A 247 12.10 -19.46 -33.80
N VAL A 248 11.31 -19.60 -32.74
CA VAL A 248 10.87 -18.50 -31.86
C VAL A 248 11.93 -18.30 -30.78
N ARG A 249 12.47 -17.09 -30.66
CA ARG A 249 13.29 -16.70 -29.48
C ARG A 249 12.46 -15.87 -28.52
N PHE A 250 12.51 -16.20 -27.23
CA PHE A 250 11.69 -15.57 -26.20
C PHE A 250 12.45 -15.47 -24.87
N THR A 251 11.95 -14.63 -23.97
CA THR A 251 12.38 -14.59 -22.57
C THR A 251 11.17 -14.89 -21.70
N GLY A 252 11.25 -15.89 -20.82
CA GLY A 252 10.13 -16.27 -19.95
C GLY A 252 10.26 -17.65 -19.29
N THR A 253 9.18 -18.10 -18.65
CA THR A 253 9.07 -19.38 -17.94
C THR A 253 8.15 -20.39 -18.64
N GLN A 254 7.46 -20.02 -19.72
CA GLN A 254 6.68 -20.97 -20.53
C GLN A 254 6.49 -20.44 -21.96
N ILE A 255 6.40 -21.35 -22.93
CA ILE A 255 5.96 -21.08 -24.30
C ILE A 255 4.86 -22.05 -24.74
N ARG A 256 3.80 -21.52 -25.37
CA ARG A 256 2.77 -22.29 -26.08
C ARG A 256 2.80 -21.94 -27.56
N ILE A 257 3.00 -22.93 -28.43
CA ILE A 257 3.01 -22.75 -29.89
C ILE A 257 1.65 -23.18 -30.47
N TYR A 258 1.04 -22.29 -31.24
CA TYR A 258 -0.20 -22.53 -31.97
C TYR A 258 0.05 -22.60 -33.47
N GLY A 259 -0.84 -23.30 -34.16
CA GLY A 259 -0.85 -23.41 -35.61
C GLY A 259 -2.21 -23.94 -36.07
N VAL A 260 -2.34 -24.14 -37.38
CA VAL A 260 -3.52 -24.81 -37.95
C VAL A 260 -3.31 -26.32 -37.92
N LYS A 261 -4.32 -27.05 -37.44
CA LYS A 261 -4.46 -28.49 -37.67
C LYS A 261 -5.48 -28.76 -38.77
N GLU A 262 -5.14 -29.60 -39.74
CA GLU A 262 -5.95 -29.76 -40.96
C GLU A 262 -5.71 -31.08 -41.71
N ARG A 263 -6.44 -31.31 -42.82
CA ARG A 263 -6.34 -32.55 -43.60
C ARG A 263 -5.00 -32.72 -44.30
N ALA A 264 -4.32 -31.63 -44.60
CA ALA A 264 -2.97 -31.62 -45.15
C ALA A 264 -1.87 -31.82 -44.08
N GLY A 265 -2.23 -31.84 -42.79
CA GLY A 265 -1.28 -31.80 -41.67
C GLY A 265 -0.32 -33.00 -41.58
N GLY A 266 0.95 -32.72 -41.30
CA GLY A 266 2.02 -33.70 -41.10
C GLY A 266 2.53 -33.81 -39.66
N LEU A 267 3.61 -34.55 -39.49
CA LEU A 267 4.35 -34.62 -38.23
C LEU A 267 5.40 -33.52 -38.18
N ALA A 268 5.48 -32.83 -37.04
CA ALA A 268 6.51 -31.85 -36.73
C ALA A 268 7.21 -32.23 -35.42
N SER A 269 8.50 -31.90 -35.28
CA SER A 269 9.19 -31.94 -33.99
C SER A 269 9.27 -30.54 -33.40
N VAL A 270 8.91 -30.38 -32.12
CA VAL A 270 9.21 -29.18 -31.34
C VAL A 270 10.29 -29.50 -30.31
N ARG A 271 11.31 -28.65 -30.23
CA ARG A 271 12.32 -28.67 -29.18
C ARG A 271 12.44 -27.26 -28.57
N VAL A 272 12.59 -27.17 -27.25
CA VAL A 272 13.06 -25.95 -26.58
C VAL A 272 14.52 -26.14 -26.20
N ASP A 273 15.38 -25.21 -26.61
CA ASP A 273 16.82 -25.21 -26.42
C ASP A 273 17.48 -26.55 -26.79
N GLY A 274 18.34 -27.09 -25.92
CA GLY A 274 18.94 -28.42 -26.08
C GLY A 274 18.06 -29.58 -25.62
N GLY A 275 16.86 -29.33 -25.09
CA GLY A 275 15.98 -30.32 -24.44
C GLY A 275 15.50 -31.45 -25.35
N PRO A 276 14.75 -32.44 -24.82
CA PRO A 276 14.17 -33.50 -25.65
C PRO A 276 13.20 -32.91 -26.69
N ALA A 277 13.14 -33.53 -27.88
CA ALA A 277 12.20 -33.12 -28.93
C ALA A 277 10.88 -33.89 -28.79
N ALA A 278 9.77 -33.16 -28.68
CA ALA A 278 8.42 -33.73 -28.76
C ALA A 278 7.98 -33.80 -30.23
N THR A 279 7.25 -34.86 -30.60
CA THR A 279 6.61 -34.95 -31.92
C THR A 279 5.14 -34.59 -31.81
N VAL A 280 4.68 -33.62 -32.60
CA VAL A 280 3.27 -33.24 -32.74
C VAL A 280 2.77 -33.64 -34.13
N ASP A 281 1.57 -34.23 -34.17
CA ASP A 281 0.83 -34.44 -35.40
C ASP A 281 -0.09 -33.23 -35.64
N THR A 282 0.05 -32.55 -36.79
CA THR A 282 -0.80 -31.41 -37.17
C THR A 282 -2.06 -31.83 -37.95
N TYR A 283 -2.33 -33.13 -38.11
CA TYR A 283 -3.54 -33.60 -38.79
C TYR A 283 -4.84 -33.29 -38.04
N ALA A 284 -5.88 -32.92 -38.79
CA ALA A 284 -7.28 -32.99 -38.37
C ALA A 284 -8.21 -33.20 -39.57
N SER A 285 -9.36 -33.86 -39.36
CA SER A 285 -10.37 -34.09 -40.41
C SER A 285 -11.12 -32.82 -40.86
N SER A 286 -10.91 -31.70 -40.17
CA SER A 286 -11.44 -30.35 -40.43
C SER A 286 -10.38 -29.32 -40.03
N SER A 287 -10.24 -28.22 -40.78
CA SER A 287 -9.18 -27.24 -40.54
C SER A 287 -9.53 -26.28 -39.40
N SER A 288 -8.68 -26.19 -38.36
CA SER A 288 -8.89 -25.38 -37.15
C SER A 288 -7.57 -24.94 -36.52
N VAL A 289 -7.52 -23.71 -35.98
CA VAL A 289 -6.39 -23.25 -35.14
C VAL A 289 -6.39 -24.06 -33.84
N ALA A 290 -5.22 -24.55 -33.42
CA ALA A 290 -5.05 -25.37 -32.22
C ALA A 290 -3.69 -25.14 -31.57
N LEU A 291 -3.60 -25.46 -30.27
CA LEU A 291 -2.33 -25.61 -29.56
C LEU A 291 -1.59 -26.83 -30.14
N LEU A 292 -0.34 -26.63 -30.58
CA LEU A 292 0.53 -27.69 -31.09
C LEU A 292 1.53 -28.16 -30.01
N TYR A 293 1.98 -27.26 -29.15
CA TYR A 293 2.96 -27.58 -28.11
C TYR A 293 2.84 -26.62 -26.92
N ASP A 294 3.04 -27.14 -25.71
CA ASP A 294 3.24 -26.40 -24.47
C ASP A 294 4.56 -26.90 -23.87
N SER A 295 5.47 -26.00 -23.49
CA SER A 295 6.77 -26.38 -22.91
C SER A 295 6.67 -26.98 -21.51
N GLY A 296 5.55 -26.77 -20.81
CA GLY A 296 5.54 -26.79 -19.35
C GLY A 296 6.41 -25.66 -18.76
N PRO A 297 6.66 -25.68 -17.45
CA PRO A 297 7.54 -24.72 -16.79
C PRO A 297 9.01 -24.83 -17.24
N LEU A 298 9.62 -23.68 -17.49
CA LEU A 298 11.02 -23.46 -17.80
C LEU A 298 11.64 -22.56 -16.71
N THR A 299 12.95 -22.66 -16.50
CA THR A 299 13.71 -21.69 -15.71
C THR A 299 13.62 -20.31 -16.35
N ASN A 300 13.27 -19.23 -15.63
CA ASN A 300 13.15 -17.92 -16.28
C ASN A 300 14.48 -17.49 -16.94
N GLY A 301 14.47 -17.36 -18.26
CA GLY A 301 15.67 -17.12 -19.04
C GLY A 301 15.36 -16.78 -20.48
N THR A 302 16.40 -16.66 -21.30
CA THR A 302 16.25 -16.52 -22.77
C THR A 302 16.33 -17.91 -23.41
N HIS A 303 15.33 -18.22 -24.24
CA HIS A 303 15.09 -19.54 -24.82
C HIS A 303 14.89 -19.46 -26.33
N ALA A 304 15.08 -20.60 -27.01
CA ALA A 304 14.75 -20.80 -28.41
C ALA A 304 13.89 -22.06 -28.59
N ALA A 305 12.64 -21.89 -29.01
CA ALA A 305 11.77 -23.00 -29.40
C ALA A 305 11.79 -23.19 -30.91
N VAL A 306 12.09 -24.40 -31.38
CA VAL A 306 12.24 -24.76 -32.79
C VAL A 306 11.17 -25.77 -33.17
N LEU A 307 10.19 -25.33 -33.96
CA LEU A 307 9.20 -26.19 -34.65
C LEU A 307 9.77 -26.58 -36.02
N THR A 308 9.93 -27.88 -36.31
CA THR A 308 10.51 -28.38 -37.56
C THR A 308 9.58 -29.39 -38.24
N ASN A 309 9.33 -29.22 -39.54
CA ASN A 309 8.56 -30.18 -40.35
C ASN A 309 9.40 -31.45 -40.61
N LEU A 310 8.90 -32.62 -40.24
CA LEU A 310 9.63 -33.89 -40.36
C LEU A 310 9.55 -34.52 -41.76
N GLY A 311 8.75 -33.97 -42.69
CA GLY A 311 8.47 -34.59 -43.98
C GLY A 311 7.54 -35.81 -43.91
N GLN A 312 7.02 -36.10 -42.72
CA GLN A 312 6.24 -37.30 -42.41
C GLN A 312 4.77 -36.95 -42.16
N ARG A 313 3.89 -37.95 -42.25
CA ARG A 313 2.45 -37.80 -41.98
C ARG A 313 1.85 -39.12 -41.49
N ASN A 314 0.72 -39.05 -40.78
CA ASN A 314 -0.06 -40.26 -40.49
C ASN A 314 -0.83 -40.74 -41.75
N ALA A 315 -1.42 -41.93 -41.69
CA ALA A 315 -2.09 -42.56 -42.84
C ALA A 315 -3.40 -41.87 -43.29
N ALA A 316 -4.02 -41.01 -42.47
CA ALA A 316 -5.23 -40.26 -42.80
C ALA A 316 -4.94 -38.86 -43.38
N SER A 317 -3.71 -38.37 -43.27
CA SER A 317 -3.26 -37.10 -43.83
C SER A 317 -3.09 -37.13 -45.36
N ALA A 318 -3.55 -36.07 -46.03
CA ALA A 318 -3.37 -35.88 -47.47
C ALA A 318 -1.94 -35.41 -47.85
N ALA A 319 -1.26 -34.69 -46.94
CA ALA A 319 0.08 -34.14 -47.15
C ALA A 319 0.86 -34.11 -45.81
N PHE A 320 1.97 -33.37 -45.75
CA PHE A 320 2.76 -33.17 -44.53
C PHE A 320 2.94 -31.67 -44.21
N ALA A 321 1.87 -30.90 -44.29
CA ALA A 321 1.86 -29.47 -43.97
C ALA A 321 2.12 -29.24 -42.47
N VAL A 322 3.01 -28.30 -42.16
CA VAL A 322 3.20 -27.78 -40.81
C VAL A 322 2.96 -26.28 -40.83
N VAL A 323 2.14 -25.80 -39.89
CA VAL A 323 1.66 -24.43 -39.86
C VAL A 323 2.04 -23.80 -38.52
N PHE A 324 2.59 -22.58 -38.57
CA PHE A 324 2.82 -21.71 -37.42
C PHE A 324 1.87 -20.52 -37.51
N ASP A 325 1.11 -20.29 -36.44
CA ASP A 325 0.20 -19.14 -36.26
C ASP A 325 0.85 -18.12 -35.33
N ARG A 326 1.08 -18.51 -34.07
CA ARG A 326 1.71 -17.66 -33.06
C ARG A 326 2.32 -18.48 -31.94
N ALA A 327 3.17 -17.86 -31.14
CA ALA A 327 3.62 -18.38 -29.85
C ALA A 327 3.22 -17.44 -28.70
N GLU A 328 2.52 -17.98 -27.70
CA GLU A 328 2.19 -17.28 -26.45
C GLU A 328 3.32 -17.52 -25.43
N ILE A 329 3.87 -16.44 -24.88
CA ILE A 329 4.99 -16.46 -23.93
C ILE A 329 4.49 -16.02 -22.55
N PHE A 330 4.89 -16.77 -21.52
CA PHE A 330 4.52 -16.48 -20.15
C PHE A 330 5.75 -16.31 -19.26
N THR A 331 5.62 -15.51 -18.20
CA THR A 331 6.67 -15.23 -17.21
C THR A 331 6.14 -15.34 -15.77
N ASP A 332 6.96 -15.89 -14.87
CA ASP A 332 6.66 -15.92 -13.44
C ASP A 332 6.77 -14.50 -12.83
N PRO A 333 5.78 -14.04 -12.03
CA PRO A 333 5.77 -12.67 -11.49
C PRO A 333 6.93 -12.27 -10.55
N GLY A 334 7.79 -13.21 -10.14
CA GLY A 334 8.92 -12.97 -9.22
C GLY A 334 10.29 -13.38 -9.77
N GLY A 335 10.39 -13.78 -11.04
CA GLY A 335 11.60 -14.40 -11.61
C GLY A 335 12.67 -13.44 -12.16
N GLY A 336 12.63 -12.15 -11.81
CA GLY A 336 13.48 -11.13 -12.43
C GLY A 336 14.99 -11.33 -12.19
N THR A 337 15.78 -11.33 -13.26
CA THR A 337 17.19 -10.93 -13.16
C THR A 337 17.27 -9.52 -12.57
N PRO A 338 18.28 -9.18 -11.76
CA PRO A 338 18.44 -7.82 -11.25
C PRO A 338 18.35 -6.78 -12.39
N PRO A 339 17.61 -5.67 -12.22
CA PRO A 339 17.50 -4.64 -13.24
C PRO A 339 18.88 -4.19 -13.72
N THR A 340 19.11 -4.23 -15.03
CA THR A 340 20.42 -3.95 -15.63
C THR A 340 20.85 -2.50 -15.53
N ASP A 341 19.91 -1.60 -15.20
CA ASP A 341 20.17 -0.27 -14.67
C ASP A 341 19.65 -0.21 -13.22
N PRO A 342 20.39 0.37 -12.26
CA PRO A 342 19.86 0.63 -10.93
C PRO A 342 18.66 1.59 -11.04
N PRO A 343 17.52 1.31 -10.37
CA PRO A 343 16.37 2.21 -10.40
C PRO A 343 16.76 3.61 -9.92
N ALA A 344 16.20 4.64 -10.56
CA ALA A 344 16.54 6.02 -10.25
C ALA A 344 16.06 6.44 -8.84
N GLY A 345 16.52 7.59 -8.38
CA GLY A 345 16.13 8.16 -7.09
C GLY A 345 17.00 7.75 -5.91
N THR A 346 16.53 8.10 -4.71
CA THR A 346 17.21 7.78 -3.46
C THR A 346 16.92 6.34 -3.08
N LYS A 347 17.96 5.51 -2.98
CA LYS A 347 17.90 4.16 -2.41
C LYS A 347 18.10 4.22 -0.89
N THR A 348 17.22 3.58 -0.15
CA THR A 348 17.37 3.29 1.28
C THR A 348 17.34 1.77 1.49
N THR A 349 18.38 1.23 2.13
CA THR A 349 18.43 -0.20 2.51
C THR A 349 17.81 -0.40 3.89
N VAL A 350 17.06 -1.49 4.06
CA VAL A 350 16.49 -1.94 5.35
C VAL A 350 17.05 -3.33 5.65
N GLU A 351 17.96 -3.43 6.61
CA GLU A 351 18.67 -4.67 6.96
C GLU A 351 17.82 -5.62 7.84
N ASP A 352 18.14 -6.91 7.86
CA ASP A 352 17.53 -7.92 8.75
C ASP A 352 17.52 -7.53 10.25
N ASN A 353 18.54 -6.78 10.65
CA ASN A 353 18.77 -6.30 12.02
C ASN A 353 18.12 -4.93 12.32
N ALA A 354 17.49 -4.27 11.34
CA ALA A 354 16.74 -3.02 11.53
C ALA A 354 15.36 -3.26 12.19
N VAL A 355 15.35 -3.90 13.36
CA VAL A 355 14.13 -4.39 14.02
C VAL A 355 13.31 -3.22 14.59
N GLY A 356 12.04 -3.13 14.20
CA GLY A 356 11.08 -2.18 14.75
C GLY A 356 9.82 -1.98 13.88
N PRO A 357 8.84 -1.20 14.36
CA PRO A 357 7.57 -0.97 13.66
C PRO A 357 7.61 0.21 12.68
N ASN A 358 8.64 1.05 12.72
CA ASN A 358 8.62 2.34 12.03
C ASN A 358 8.98 2.23 10.55
N ASN A 359 8.97 3.38 9.88
CA ASN A 359 9.43 3.52 8.50
C ASN A 359 10.90 3.08 8.35
N HIS A 360 11.22 2.33 7.29
CA HIS A 360 12.52 1.70 7.06
C HIS A 360 12.99 0.75 8.19
N GLN A 361 12.05 0.04 8.83
CA GLN A 361 12.31 -1.02 9.81
C GLN A 361 11.54 -2.30 9.48
N VAL A 362 11.86 -3.39 10.19
CA VAL A 362 11.23 -4.71 10.05
C VAL A 362 10.65 -5.21 11.37
N THR A 363 9.38 -5.59 11.37
CA THR A 363 8.74 -6.30 12.49
C THR A 363 8.64 -7.79 12.17
N TYR A 364 9.12 -8.63 13.08
CA TYR A 364 9.05 -10.09 12.95
C TYR A 364 7.97 -10.70 13.84
N THR A 365 7.34 -11.77 13.38
CA THR A 365 6.36 -12.56 14.13
C THR A 365 6.62 -14.04 13.89
N GLY A 366 6.77 -14.84 14.96
CA GLY A 366 7.18 -16.24 14.87
C GLY A 366 8.62 -16.47 15.35
N ASP A 367 9.30 -17.44 14.76
CA ASP A 367 10.59 -18.04 15.16
C ASP A 367 11.82 -17.44 14.43
N TRP A 368 11.75 -16.17 14.01
CA TRP A 368 12.75 -15.54 13.14
C TRP A 368 14.14 -15.40 13.79
N THR A 369 14.96 -16.41 13.55
CA THR A 369 16.29 -16.61 14.13
C THR A 369 17.33 -15.85 13.30
N ALA A 370 18.22 -15.10 13.97
CA ALA A 370 19.31 -14.37 13.32
C ALA A 370 20.52 -15.28 13.06
N CYS A 371 21.16 -15.10 11.92
CA CYS A 371 22.23 -15.94 11.40
C CYS A 371 23.46 -15.08 11.00
N GLY A 372 24.18 -14.59 12.00
CA GLY A 372 25.43 -13.84 11.77
C GLY A 372 26.58 -14.75 11.37
N GLY A 373 27.29 -14.42 10.29
CA GLY A 373 28.40 -15.23 9.76
C GLY A 373 27.99 -16.49 9.01
N CYS A 374 26.70 -16.67 8.71
CA CYS A 374 26.18 -17.85 8.04
C CYS A 374 26.46 -17.84 6.52
N ALA A 375 26.69 -19.01 5.94
CA ALA A 375 26.71 -19.17 4.49
C ALA A 375 25.26 -19.16 3.93
N PRO A 376 24.97 -18.46 2.83
CA PRO A 376 25.88 -17.75 1.95
C PRO A 376 26.16 -16.33 2.47
N SER A 377 27.37 -15.82 2.26
CA SER A 377 27.76 -14.48 2.71
C SER A 377 26.84 -13.38 2.16
N THR A 378 26.27 -12.59 3.05
CA THR A 378 25.42 -11.44 2.71
C THR A 378 26.20 -10.12 2.82
N PRO A 379 25.70 -8.99 2.29
CA PRO A 379 26.42 -7.70 2.32
C PRO A 379 26.74 -7.20 3.74
N ASN A 380 25.91 -7.51 4.72
CA ASN A 380 26.10 -7.15 6.14
C ASN A 380 26.62 -8.33 6.99
N ASN A 381 26.82 -9.51 6.39
CA ASN A 381 27.17 -10.79 7.03
C ASN A 381 26.17 -11.30 8.08
N SER A 382 24.89 -10.98 7.91
CA SER A 382 23.72 -11.43 8.69
C SER A 382 22.54 -11.76 7.75
N PHE A 383 21.64 -12.59 8.22
CA PHE A 383 20.25 -12.67 7.73
C PHE A 383 19.37 -13.29 8.82
N ARG A 384 18.05 -13.21 8.67
CA ARG A 384 17.10 -13.94 9.53
C ARG A 384 16.38 -15.04 8.76
N TYR A 385 16.08 -16.15 9.43
CA TYR A 385 15.33 -17.26 8.87
C TYR A 385 14.28 -17.82 9.83
N SER A 386 13.31 -18.54 9.27
CA SER A 386 12.20 -19.20 9.98
C SER A 386 11.96 -20.60 9.43
N LEU A 387 11.63 -21.54 10.32
CA LEU A 387 11.21 -22.92 10.01
C LEU A 387 9.75 -23.18 10.43
N ARG A 388 8.96 -22.13 10.66
CA ARG A 388 7.57 -22.21 11.14
C ARG A 388 6.59 -21.67 10.11
N SER A 389 5.65 -22.52 9.70
CA SER A 389 4.49 -22.10 8.90
C SER A 389 3.72 -20.98 9.61
N GLY A 390 3.42 -19.89 8.91
CA GLY A 390 2.72 -18.72 9.43
C GLY A 390 3.62 -17.67 10.10
N ALA A 391 4.93 -17.90 10.23
CA ALA A 391 5.86 -16.85 10.67
C ALA A 391 6.02 -15.78 9.57
N SER A 392 6.10 -14.51 9.96
CA SER A 392 6.09 -13.37 9.04
C SER A 392 7.10 -12.27 9.39
N ALA A 393 7.57 -11.56 8.36
CA ALA A 393 8.40 -10.37 8.47
C ALA A 393 7.73 -9.23 7.70
N THR A 394 7.49 -8.11 8.38
CA THR A 394 6.77 -6.95 7.83
C THR A 394 7.73 -5.78 7.71
N ILE A 395 8.06 -5.41 6.47
CA ILE A 395 8.89 -4.26 6.12
C ILE A 395 7.98 -3.07 5.80
N ARG A 396 8.34 -1.86 6.24
CA ARG A 396 7.62 -0.61 5.92
C ARG A 396 8.55 0.41 5.27
N TRP A 397 8.07 1.12 4.26
CA TRP A 397 8.85 2.17 3.59
C TRP A 397 7.96 3.28 3.01
N THR A 398 8.46 4.51 3.00
CA THR A 398 8.01 5.56 2.06
C THR A 398 8.82 5.44 0.78
N GLY A 399 8.16 5.48 -0.38
CA GLY A 399 8.84 5.40 -1.67
C GLY A 399 7.91 4.99 -2.81
N ASN A 400 8.48 4.43 -3.87
CA ASN A 400 7.73 3.94 -5.03
C ASN A 400 8.16 2.54 -5.54
N ARG A 401 9.08 1.84 -4.85
CA ARG A 401 9.45 0.45 -5.14
C ARG A 401 10.16 -0.19 -3.95
N ILE A 402 10.01 -1.50 -3.79
CA ILE A 402 10.80 -2.36 -2.90
C ILE A 402 11.36 -3.56 -3.66
N LEU A 403 12.63 -3.85 -3.44
CA LEU A 403 13.28 -5.11 -3.77
C LEU A 403 13.54 -5.87 -2.46
N LEU A 404 13.21 -7.15 -2.38
CA LEU A 404 13.48 -7.99 -1.21
C LEU A 404 14.56 -9.02 -1.54
N TYR A 405 15.54 -9.16 -0.66
CA TYR A 405 16.63 -10.12 -0.77
C TYR A 405 16.58 -11.14 0.36
N GLY A 406 17.03 -12.35 0.07
CA GLY A 406 17.09 -13.47 1.01
C GLY A 406 17.94 -14.60 0.48
N VAL A 407 18.11 -15.65 1.27
CA VAL A 407 18.85 -16.85 0.89
C VAL A 407 17.94 -17.79 0.09
N LYS A 408 18.40 -18.17 -1.11
CA LYS A 408 17.90 -19.34 -1.84
C LYS A 408 18.84 -20.51 -1.61
N GLU A 409 18.31 -21.69 -1.28
CA GLU A 409 19.12 -22.86 -0.86
C GLU A 409 18.35 -24.20 -0.94
N ARG A 410 19.01 -25.33 -0.60
CA ARG A 410 18.41 -26.68 -0.68
C ARG A 410 17.28 -26.90 0.34
N SER A 411 17.28 -26.13 1.42
CA SER A 411 16.25 -26.15 2.46
C SER A 411 15.10 -25.17 2.17
N GLY A 412 15.18 -24.40 1.07
CA GLY A 412 14.28 -23.30 0.76
C GLY A 412 12.82 -23.72 0.58
N GLY A 413 11.91 -23.00 1.25
CA GLY A 413 10.47 -23.18 1.16
C GLY A 413 9.78 -22.22 0.20
N VAL A 414 8.46 -22.33 0.15
CA VAL A 414 7.62 -21.30 -0.48
C VAL A 414 7.28 -20.25 0.57
N LEU A 415 7.68 -19.01 0.30
CA LEU A 415 7.17 -17.83 1.00
C LEU A 415 6.06 -17.17 0.18
N SER A 416 5.27 -16.31 0.82
CA SER A 416 4.39 -15.37 0.13
C SER A 416 4.74 -13.94 0.51
N VAL A 417 4.90 -13.06 -0.48
CA VAL A 417 5.01 -11.60 -0.27
C VAL A 417 3.67 -10.95 -0.58
N ARG A 418 3.14 -10.18 0.36
CA ARG A 418 1.96 -9.32 0.16
C ARG A 418 2.39 -7.86 0.32
N VAL A 419 2.21 -7.06 -0.72
CA VAL A 419 2.35 -5.59 -0.66
C VAL A 419 0.96 -4.98 -0.43
N ASP A 420 0.86 -4.03 0.50
CA ASP A 420 -0.30 -3.16 0.75
C ASP A 420 -1.66 -3.87 0.88
N GLY A 421 -1.66 -5.04 1.54
CA GLY A 421 -2.87 -5.85 1.72
C GLY A 421 -3.31 -6.65 0.48
N GLY A 422 -2.68 -6.44 -0.68
CA GLY A 422 -3.06 -7.01 -1.97
C GLY A 422 -2.87 -8.52 -2.12
N THR A 423 -2.97 -9.00 -3.35
CA THR A 423 -2.82 -10.43 -3.69
C THR A 423 -1.41 -10.92 -3.33
N PRO A 424 -1.25 -11.97 -2.50
CA PRO A 424 0.06 -12.51 -2.17
C PRO A 424 0.73 -13.12 -3.41
N THR A 425 1.99 -12.75 -3.66
CA THR A 425 2.85 -13.39 -4.66
C THR A 425 3.65 -14.49 -3.97
N THR A 426 3.49 -15.75 -4.37
CA THR A 426 4.30 -16.85 -3.85
C THR A 426 5.67 -16.89 -4.52
N VAL A 427 6.73 -17.07 -3.73
CA VAL A 427 8.11 -17.22 -4.19
C VAL A 427 8.67 -18.50 -3.61
N ASP A 428 9.26 -19.34 -4.45
CA ASP A 428 9.99 -20.53 -4.03
C ASP A 428 11.47 -20.16 -3.78
N THR A 429 11.97 -20.33 -2.55
CA THR A 429 13.37 -20.06 -2.21
C THR A 429 14.29 -21.26 -2.43
N TYR A 430 13.82 -22.36 -3.00
CA TYR A 430 14.70 -23.48 -3.33
C TYR A 430 15.80 -23.10 -4.34
N ALA A 431 17.00 -23.64 -4.11
CA ALA A 431 18.09 -23.72 -5.08
C ALA A 431 19.03 -24.91 -4.74
N PRO A 432 19.65 -25.59 -5.73
CA PRO A 432 20.60 -26.68 -5.47
C PRO A 432 21.91 -26.21 -4.82
N THR A 433 22.21 -24.92 -4.90
CA THR A 433 23.37 -24.22 -4.31
C THR A 433 22.88 -23.02 -3.51
N SER A 434 23.50 -22.75 -2.35
CA SER A 434 23.08 -21.63 -1.50
C SER A 434 23.59 -20.28 -2.03
N SER A 435 22.73 -19.28 -2.11
CA SER A 435 23.07 -17.92 -2.57
C SER A 435 22.13 -16.85 -1.98
N ASN A 436 22.67 -15.69 -1.57
CA ASN A 436 21.87 -14.48 -1.40
C ASN A 436 21.37 -14.03 -2.78
N ALA A 437 20.06 -13.83 -2.92
CA ALA A 437 19.42 -13.50 -4.18
C ALA A 437 18.27 -12.51 -3.99
N LEU A 438 17.93 -11.79 -5.06
CA LEU A 438 16.64 -11.11 -5.18
C LEU A 438 15.54 -12.17 -5.12
N ILE A 439 14.63 -12.07 -4.15
CA ILE A 439 13.50 -12.98 -3.97
C ILE A 439 12.17 -12.34 -4.40
N PHE A 440 12.06 -11.01 -4.39
CA PHE A 440 10.85 -10.32 -4.84
C PHE A 440 11.16 -8.88 -5.27
N ASP A 441 10.40 -8.37 -6.23
CA ASP A 441 10.40 -6.98 -6.70
C ASP A 441 8.94 -6.54 -6.81
N SER A 442 8.58 -5.41 -6.19
CA SER A 442 7.20 -4.90 -6.27
C SER A 442 6.82 -4.37 -7.66
N GLY A 443 7.80 -4.20 -8.55
CA GLY A 443 7.67 -3.28 -9.67
C GLY A 443 7.54 -1.83 -9.17
N ARG A 444 7.20 -0.92 -10.07
CA ARG A 444 7.02 0.50 -9.74
C ARG A 444 5.60 0.75 -9.25
N LEU A 445 5.47 1.19 -8.00
CA LEU A 445 4.24 1.61 -7.34
C LEU A 445 3.96 3.11 -7.55
N THR A 446 2.79 3.56 -7.12
CA THR A 446 2.53 4.97 -6.81
C THR A 446 3.46 5.43 -5.68
N PHE A 447 3.97 6.66 -5.69
CA PHE A 447 4.74 7.16 -4.54
C PHE A 447 3.83 7.32 -3.31
N GLY A 448 4.17 6.66 -2.20
CA GLY A 448 3.40 6.66 -0.96
C GLY A 448 4.15 6.00 0.19
N ASP A 449 3.41 5.60 1.24
CA ASP A 449 3.93 4.61 2.20
C ASP A 449 3.31 3.28 1.88
N HIS A 450 4.12 2.25 2.07
CA HIS A 450 3.80 0.89 1.71
C HIS A 450 4.25 -0.08 2.82
N SER A 451 3.67 -1.27 2.82
CA SER A 451 4.10 -2.37 3.67
C SER A 451 4.19 -3.68 2.89
N ALA A 452 5.30 -4.39 3.07
CA ALA A 452 5.55 -5.69 2.45
C ALA A 452 5.63 -6.75 3.56
N VAL A 453 4.68 -7.68 3.55
CA VAL A 453 4.61 -8.80 4.50
C VAL A 453 5.11 -10.06 3.79
N ILE A 454 6.30 -10.52 4.19
CA ILE A 454 6.83 -11.85 3.88
C ILE A 454 6.17 -12.83 4.86
N THR A 455 5.74 -14.00 4.42
CA THR A 455 5.21 -15.07 5.29
C THR A 455 5.69 -16.44 4.83
N ASN A 456 6.16 -17.27 5.76
CA ASN A 456 6.48 -18.66 5.51
C ASN A 456 5.17 -19.47 5.36
N THR A 457 4.95 -20.10 4.20
CA THR A 457 3.68 -20.82 3.91
C THR A 457 3.62 -22.25 4.47
N GLY A 458 4.73 -22.74 5.05
CA GLY A 458 4.89 -24.16 5.40
C GLY A 458 5.06 -25.10 4.20
N GLN A 459 4.93 -24.61 2.97
CA GLN A 459 5.04 -25.40 1.74
C GLN A 459 6.47 -25.42 1.21
N ARG A 460 6.77 -26.42 0.38
CA ARG A 460 8.01 -26.53 -0.39
C ARG A 460 7.77 -27.33 -1.67
N ASN A 461 8.60 -27.16 -2.68
CA ASN A 461 8.61 -28.08 -3.83
C ASN A 461 9.23 -29.45 -3.46
N ALA A 462 9.05 -30.44 -4.33
CA ALA A 462 9.48 -31.82 -4.10
C ALA A 462 11.01 -32.04 -4.08
N ALA A 463 11.80 -31.11 -4.62
CA ALA A 463 13.26 -31.17 -4.62
C ALA A 463 13.91 -30.52 -3.38
N SER A 464 13.12 -29.79 -2.58
CA SER A 464 13.57 -29.13 -1.35
C SER A 464 13.52 -30.05 -0.13
N LEU A 465 14.52 -29.88 0.75
CA LEU A 465 14.69 -30.66 1.98
C LEU A 465 13.78 -30.15 3.12
N ALA A 466 13.45 -28.86 3.14
CA ALA A 466 12.68 -28.20 4.19
C ALA A 466 11.84 -27.04 3.63
N PHE A 467 11.19 -26.26 4.50
CA PHE A 467 10.45 -25.06 4.11
C PHE A 467 11.06 -23.80 4.75
N ALA A 468 12.39 -23.69 4.69
CA ALA A 468 13.12 -22.56 5.25
C ALA A 468 12.85 -21.28 4.45
N VAL A 469 12.46 -20.22 5.14
CA VAL A 469 12.21 -18.90 4.56
C VAL A 469 13.11 -17.90 5.26
N SER A 470 13.74 -17.02 4.50
CA SER A 470 14.74 -16.06 5.00
C SER A 470 14.52 -14.66 4.46
N PHE A 471 15.08 -13.68 5.18
CA PHE A 471 15.14 -12.28 4.81
C PHE A 471 16.52 -11.73 5.19
N ASP A 472 17.18 -11.09 4.22
CA ASP A 472 18.50 -10.46 4.36
C ASP A 472 18.36 -8.94 4.45
N ARG A 473 17.77 -8.33 3.42
CA ARG A 473 17.51 -6.89 3.37
C ARG A 473 16.41 -6.56 2.39
N ALA A 474 15.83 -5.38 2.53
CA ALA A 474 15.06 -4.71 1.50
C ALA A 474 15.84 -3.53 0.91
N GLU A 475 15.68 -3.28 -0.38
CA GLU A 475 16.18 -2.07 -1.04
C GLU A 475 14.97 -1.27 -1.53
N THR A 476 14.76 -0.11 -0.92
CA THR A 476 13.57 0.74 -1.12
C THR A 476 13.98 2.00 -1.88
N TYR A 477 13.14 2.45 -2.81
CA TYR A 477 13.48 3.54 -3.74
C TYR A 477 12.48 4.70 -3.65
N SER A 478 13.00 5.91 -3.80
CA SER A 478 12.23 7.16 -3.93
C SER A 478 12.74 7.99 -5.10
N GLU A 479 12.11 7.86 -6.26
CA GLU A 479 12.39 8.70 -7.43
C GLU A 479 11.94 10.15 -7.20
N GLY A 480 12.90 11.09 -7.19
CA GLY A 480 12.65 12.55 -7.13
C GLY A 480 12.11 13.14 -8.43
N THR A 481 11.24 12.42 -9.13
CA THR A 481 10.69 12.79 -10.45
C THR A 481 9.18 12.57 -10.51
N THR A 482 8.49 13.52 -11.13
CA THR A 482 7.04 13.74 -11.18
C THR A 482 6.19 12.47 -11.34
N PRO A 483 5.08 12.28 -10.60
CA PRO A 483 4.30 11.03 -10.59
C PRO A 483 3.68 10.66 -11.96
N PRO A 484 3.96 9.47 -12.52
CA PRO A 484 3.34 8.98 -13.75
C PRO A 484 2.30 7.86 -13.51
N THR A 485 1.12 8.03 -14.11
CA THR A 485 0.22 6.97 -14.63
C THR A 485 -0.17 5.79 -13.69
N GLY A 486 -0.32 6.05 -12.40
CA GLY A 486 -1.10 5.24 -11.46
C GLY A 486 -2.00 6.13 -10.59
N GLY A 487 -2.59 7.16 -11.21
CA GLY A 487 -3.03 8.37 -10.51
C GLY A 487 -4.14 8.17 -9.48
N ASN A 488 -4.14 9.06 -8.49
CA ASN A 488 -5.25 9.31 -7.56
C ASN A 488 -6.60 9.41 -8.29
N ARG A 489 -7.70 9.01 -7.65
CA ARG A 489 -9.07 9.06 -8.20
C ARG A 489 -9.45 10.47 -8.66
N SER A 490 -8.95 11.50 -7.98
CA SER A 490 -9.13 12.92 -8.34
C SER A 490 -8.33 13.37 -9.57
N GLY A 491 -7.27 12.64 -9.94
CA GLY A 491 -6.25 13.08 -10.89
C GLY A 491 -5.28 14.12 -10.34
N LYS A 492 -5.33 14.46 -9.04
CA LYS A 492 -4.35 15.36 -8.40
C LYS A 492 -3.08 14.61 -8.01
N PRO A 493 -1.91 15.29 -8.00
CA PRO A 493 -0.65 14.70 -7.54
C PRO A 493 -0.54 14.61 -5.99
N TRP A 494 -1.54 15.07 -5.24
CA TRP A 494 -1.78 14.82 -3.82
C TRP A 494 -3.17 14.19 -3.63
N LEU A 495 -3.47 13.59 -2.47
CA LEU A 495 -4.79 13.04 -2.16
C LEU A 495 -5.79 14.19 -1.90
N SER A 496 -6.82 14.31 -2.73
CA SER A 496 -7.74 15.47 -2.72
C SER A 496 -9.17 15.06 -2.42
N GLY A 497 -9.84 15.76 -1.49
CA GLY A 497 -11.24 15.48 -1.14
C GLY A 497 -11.91 16.56 -0.29
N ALA A 498 -12.84 16.14 0.56
CA ALA A 498 -13.66 17.04 1.39
C ALA A 498 -14.26 16.32 2.61
N ASN A 499 -14.87 17.09 3.52
CA ASN A 499 -15.87 16.57 4.46
C ASN A 499 -17.22 16.32 3.75
N GLY A 500 -18.01 15.37 4.23
CA GLY A 500 -19.30 15.00 3.64
C GLY A 500 -20.50 15.81 4.16
N ASP A 501 -20.49 17.14 4.08
CA ASP A 501 -21.63 17.95 4.58
C ASP A 501 -22.92 17.69 3.75
N PRO A 502 -24.08 17.39 4.39
CA PRO A 502 -24.34 17.52 5.83
C PRO A 502 -24.15 16.29 6.72
N LEU A 503 -24.31 15.06 6.22
CA LEU A 503 -24.47 13.87 7.10
C LEU A 503 -23.20 13.05 7.29
N ILE A 504 -22.09 13.45 6.66
CA ILE A 504 -20.79 12.77 6.66
C ILE A 504 -20.97 11.31 6.20
N THR A 505 -21.53 11.16 4.99
CA THR A 505 -21.71 9.87 4.30
C THR A 505 -20.95 9.82 2.97
N PRO A 506 -20.70 8.62 2.40
CA PRO A 506 -20.13 8.50 1.06
C PRO A 506 -20.92 9.24 -0.02
N ASN A 507 -22.25 9.33 0.12
CA ASN A 507 -23.12 10.01 -0.84
C ASN A 507 -22.91 11.52 -0.82
N ASP A 508 -22.78 12.11 0.37
CA ASP A 508 -22.52 13.56 0.51
C ASP A 508 -21.13 13.91 -0.04
N VAL A 509 -20.12 13.09 0.27
CA VAL A 509 -18.76 13.22 -0.27
C VAL A 509 -18.78 13.11 -1.80
N GLU A 510 -19.26 12.01 -2.39
CA GLU A 510 -19.25 11.82 -3.85
C GLU A 510 -20.14 12.83 -4.59
N ALA A 511 -21.15 13.43 -3.93
CA ALA A 511 -21.89 14.55 -4.49
C ALA A 511 -21.06 15.85 -4.57
N PHE A 512 -20.24 16.16 -3.54
CA PHE A 512 -19.23 17.22 -3.61
C PHE A 512 -18.16 16.90 -4.67
N CYS A 513 -17.69 15.65 -4.76
CA CYS A 513 -16.74 15.21 -5.80
C CYS A 513 -17.33 15.35 -7.21
N SER A 514 -18.64 15.11 -7.36
CA SER A 514 -19.38 15.31 -8.62
C SER A 514 -19.50 16.79 -8.97
N PHE A 515 -19.76 17.66 -8.00
CA PHE A 515 -19.78 19.12 -8.18
C PHE A 515 -18.44 19.67 -8.72
N ARG A 516 -17.30 19.16 -8.23
CA ARG A 516 -15.97 19.50 -8.75
C ARG A 516 -15.55 18.71 -9.99
N GLY A 517 -16.42 17.87 -10.56
CA GLY A 517 -16.13 17.08 -11.77
C GLY A 517 -15.04 16.01 -11.64
N LYS A 518 -14.55 15.74 -10.41
CA LYS A 518 -13.47 14.79 -10.11
C LYS A 518 -13.73 14.03 -8.82
N PRO A 519 -13.67 12.67 -8.83
CA PRO A 519 -13.78 11.85 -7.62
C PRO A 519 -12.86 12.31 -6.48
N CYS A 520 -13.17 11.93 -5.24
CA CYS A 520 -12.32 12.24 -4.09
C CYS A 520 -11.44 11.06 -3.67
N ASP A 521 -10.21 11.34 -3.29
CA ASP A 521 -9.27 10.33 -2.78
C ASP A 521 -9.43 10.13 -1.28
N VAL A 522 -9.82 11.20 -0.59
CA VAL A 522 -10.03 11.26 0.86
C VAL A 522 -11.44 11.74 1.21
N ALA A 523 -12.00 11.20 2.29
CA ALA A 523 -13.18 11.71 2.96
C ALA A 523 -12.78 12.12 4.38
N GLN A 524 -13.02 13.38 4.73
CA GLN A 524 -12.79 13.85 6.10
C GLN A 524 -14.01 13.53 6.96
N VAL A 525 -13.77 12.82 8.07
CA VAL A 525 -14.82 12.29 8.95
C VAL A 525 -14.44 12.49 10.41
N PHE A 526 -15.44 12.44 11.29
CA PHE A 526 -15.29 12.65 12.72
C PHE A 526 -16.00 11.53 13.48
N VAL A 527 -15.34 10.94 14.48
CA VAL A 527 -16.03 10.01 15.39
C VAL A 527 -16.89 10.78 16.40
N ALA A 528 -17.96 10.16 16.90
CA ALA A 528 -18.77 10.76 17.94
C ALA A 528 -17.97 10.78 19.26
N ARG A 529 -17.79 11.97 19.84
CA ARG A 529 -16.77 12.22 20.89
C ARG A 529 -17.25 11.95 22.32
N ASN A 530 -18.46 11.42 22.49
CA ASN A 530 -19.20 11.48 23.76
C ASN A 530 -18.95 10.31 24.74
N ASN A 531 -18.37 9.19 24.29
CA ASN A 531 -17.99 8.05 25.12
C ASN A 531 -16.98 7.16 24.38
N TRP A 532 -16.33 6.22 25.07
CA TRP A 532 -15.32 5.34 24.48
C TRP A 532 -15.86 4.48 23.33
N ASN A 533 -17.04 3.88 23.47
CA ASN A 533 -17.62 3.02 22.42
C ASN A 533 -17.81 3.79 21.11
N SER A 534 -18.22 5.07 21.18
CA SER A 534 -18.35 5.94 20.01
C SER A 534 -17.03 6.27 19.30
N ILE A 535 -15.89 6.15 20.00
CA ILE A 535 -14.54 6.49 19.52
C ILE A 535 -13.79 5.25 19.02
N VAL A 536 -13.81 4.15 19.78
CA VAL A 536 -12.87 3.02 19.59
C VAL A 536 -13.48 1.74 19.01
N LEU A 537 -14.80 1.59 19.03
CA LEU A 537 -15.51 0.50 18.33
C LEU A 537 -15.86 0.95 16.89
N PRO A 538 -16.27 0.03 15.99
CA PRO A 538 -16.69 0.40 14.64
C PRO A 538 -17.80 1.45 14.66
N SER A 539 -17.45 2.69 14.37
CA SER A 539 -18.32 3.87 14.50
C SER A 539 -19.07 4.17 13.19
N PHE A 540 -20.06 5.05 13.24
CA PHE A 540 -20.77 5.58 12.06
C PHE A 540 -19.79 6.07 10.97
N ALA A 541 -18.67 6.70 11.36
CA ALA A 541 -17.64 7.19 10.45
C ALA A 541 -16.89 6.07 9.70
N GLN A 542 -16.75 4.88 10.29
CA GLN A 542 -16.14 3.72 9.64
C GLN A 542 -17.18 2.85 8.91
N GLN A 543 -18.34 2.61 9.55
CA GLN A 543 -19.41 1.76 9.02
C GLN A 543 -20.06 2.35 7.76
N ASN A 544 -20.37 3.65 7.73
CA ASN A 544 -20.96 4.30 6.55
C ASN A 544 -20.07 4.18 5.31
N PHE A 545 -18.75 4.23 5.51
CA PHE A 545 -17.74 4.18 4.45
C PHE A 545 -17.23 2.76 4.21
N ALA A 546 -17.92 1.72 4.68
CA ALA A 546 -17.62 0.34 4.33
C ALA A 546 -17.72 0.16 2.79
N GLY A 547 -16.63 -0.28 2.17
CA GLY A 547 -16.52 -0.42 0.71
C GLY A 547 -16.35 0.89 -0.08
N TRP A 548 -16.31 2.07 0.56
CA TRP A 548 -15.99 3.31 -0.16
C TRP A 548 -14.51 3.34 -0.58
N PRO A 549 -14.16 3.50 -1.86
CA PRO A 549 -12.83 3.19 -2.39
C PRO A 549 -11.76 4.28 -2.17
N GLY A 550 -12.04 5.30 -1.36
CA GLY A 550 -11.05 6.29 -0.91
C GLY A 550 -10.65 6.10 0.56
N LYS A 551 -9.70 6.91 1.01
CA LYS A 551 -9.13 6.92 2.37
C LYS A 551 -9.95 7.79 3.33
N LEU A 552 -10.06 7.38 4.59
CA LEU A 552 -10.67 8.22 5.62
C LEU A 552 -9.60 9.09 6.29
N ILE A 553 -9.92 10.36 6.54
CA ILE A 553 -9.23 11.18 7.55
C ILE A 553 -10.09 11.09 8.82
N LEU A 554 -9.78 10.11 9.66
CA LEU A 554 -10.49 9.78 10.89
C LEU A 554 -10.08 10.78 11.98
N SER A 555 -10.87 11.84 12.16
CA SER A 555 -10.68 12.81 13.26
C SER A 555 -11.14 12.19 14.58
N VAL A 556 -10.18 11.92 15.48
CA VAL A 556 -10.42 11.22 16.77
C VAL A 556 -9.91 12.02 17.97
N PRO A 557 -10.73 12.23 19.02
CA PRO A 557 -10.28 12.86 20.25
C PRO A 557 -9.46 11.85 21.08
N PRO A 558 -8.50 12.27 21.92
CA PRO A 558 -7.67 11.35 22.71
C PRO A 558 -8.43 10.67 23.86
N PHE A 559 -9.60 11.21 24.22
CA PHE A 559 -10.55 10.67 25.20
C PHE A 559 -11.93 11.33 25.01
N PRO A 560 -13.01 10.79 25.63
CA PRO A 560 -14.35 11.35 25.51
C PRO A 560 -14.52 12.76 26.11
N GLU A 561 -15.42 13.54 25.52
CA GLU A 561 -15.86 14.83 26.05
C GLU A 561 -16.81 14.64 27.24
N GLY A 562 -16.30 14.85 28.45
CA GLY A 562 -17.02 14.67 29.72
C GLY A 562 -16.39 13.59 30.58
N GLY A 563 -17.18 12.99 31.50
CA GLY A 563 -16.78 11.81 32.27
C GLY A 563 -15.58 11.94 33.23
N GLY A 564 -14.93 13.10 33.30
CA GLY A 564 -13.71 13.31 34.10
C GLY A 564 -12.40 12.89 33.42
N TYR A 565 -12.42 12.63 32.11
CA TYR A 565 -11.21 12.29 31.36
C TYR A 565 -10.29 13.52 31.17
N SER A 566 -8.96 13.30 31.14
CA SER A 566 -7.96 14.38 31.04
C SER A 566 -6.71 13.97 30.27
N LEU A 567 -5.93 14.95 29.80
CA LEU A 567 -4.61 14.74 29.19
C LEU A 567 -3.64 14.10 30.19
N GLN A 568 -3.68 14.50 31.46
CA GLN A 568 -2.80 13.99 32.51
C GLN A 568 -3.06 12.50 32.78
N THR A 569 -4.33 12.08 32.82
CA THR A 569 -4.71 10.66 32.96
C THR A 569 -4.44 9.87 31.68
N CYS A 570 -4.56 10.48 30.50
CA CYS A 570 -4.14 9.88 29.24
C CYS A 570 -2.62 9.61 29.20
N ALA A 571 -1.81 10.57 29.64
CA ALA A 571 -0.35 10.53 29.61
C ALA A 571 0.28 9.39 30.45
N THR A 572 -0.42 8.89 31.48
CA THR A 572 0.05 7.71 32.24
C THR A 572 -0.13 6.40 31.47
N GLY A 573 -0.97 6.40 30.43
CA GLY A 573 -1.40 5.22 29.69
C GLY A 573 -2.68 4.55 30.23
N ALA A 574 -3.43 5.23 31.10
CA ALA A 574 -4.67 4.69 31.67
C ALA A 574 -5.78 4.41 30.63
N TYR A 575 -5.63 4.91 29.39
CA TYR A 575 -6.58 4.69 28.29
C TYR A 575 -6.04 3.73 27.21
N ASP A 576 -4.84 3.17 27.37
CA ASP A 576 -4.17 2.33 26.35
C ASP A 576 -4.99 1.08 25.96
N SER A 577 -5.88 0.60 26.83
CA SER A 577 -6.80 -0.51 26.55
C SER A 577 -7.84 -0.16 25.49
N TYR A 578 -8.43 1.04 25.54
CA TYR A 578 -9.39 1.53 24.55
C TYR A 578 -8.69 1.80 23.21
N TRP A 579 -7.48 2.33 23.23
CA TRP A 579 -6.72 2.60 22.01
C TRP A 579 -6.18 1.33 21.32
N ARG A 580 -5.87 0.29 22.09
CA ARG A 580 -5.70 -1.07 21.55
C ARG A 580 -6.99 -1.64 20.91
N GLU A 581 -8.16 -1.24 21.38
CA GLU A 581 -9.42 -1.63 20.73
C GLU A 581 -9.66 -0.85 19.43
N PHE A 582 -9.30 0.43 19.36
CA PHE A 582 -9.33 1.19 18.10
C PHE A 582 -8.43 0.56 17.03
N GLY A 583 -7.21 0.11 17.39
CA GLY A 583 -6.34 -0.62 16.46
C GLY A 583 -6.95 -1.94 15.94
N ARG A 584 -7.65 -2.70 16.80
CA ARG A 584 -8.44 -3.87 16.37
C ARG A 584 -9.64 -3.50 15.49
N THR A 585 -10.32 -2.40 15.78
CA THR A 585 -11.41 -1.85 14.97
C THR A 585 -10.94 -1.47 13.57
N LEU A 586 -9.76 -0.87 13.42
CA LEU A 586 -9.19 -0.59 12.10
C LEU A 586 -8.93 -1.89 11.32
N ASN A 587 -8.44 -2.94 11.98
CA ASN A 587 -8.25 -4.25 11.34
C ASN A 587 -9.57 -4.90 10.91
N SER A 588 -10.57 -4.94 11.79
CA SER A 588 -11.85 -5.62 11.54
C SER A 588 -12.74 -4.90 10.52
N THR A 589 -12.56 -3.58 10.36
CA THR A 589 -13.26 -2.77 9.35
C THR A 589 -12.49 -2.62 8.03
N GLY A 590 -11.26 -3.13 7.94
CA GLY A 590 -10.41 -2.97 6.75
C GLY A 590 -9.97 -1.52 6.51
N ARG A 591 -9.81 -0.73 7.59
CA ARG A 591 -9.54 0.72 7.56
C ARG A 591 -8.20 1.14 8.15
N GLN A 592 -7.26 0.19 8.30
CA GLN A 592 -5.86 0.48 8.62
C GLN A 592 -5.22 1.47 7.64
N ASP A 593 -5.74 1.54 6.41
CA ASP A 593 -5.27 2.41 5.33
C ASP A 593 -5.60 3.91 5.51
N SER A 594 -6.35 4.24 6.57
CA SER A 594 -6.82 5.59 6.91
C SER A 594 -5.73 6.47 7.53
N ILE A 595 -5.96 7.78 7.45
CA ILE A 595 -5.21 8.79 8.20
C ILE A 595 -5.93 8.99 9.54
N VAL A 596 -5.24 8.78 10.66
CA VAL A 596 -5.78 8.99 12.01
C VAL A 596 -5.37 10.38 12.49
N ARG A 597 -6.32 11.32 12.39
CA ARG A 597 -6.15 12.72 12.79
C ARG A 597 -6.45 12.86 14.27
N LEU A 598 -5.43 12.59 15.09
CA LEU A 598 -5.54 12.50 16.55
C LEU A 598 -5.45 13.88 17.19
N ALA A 599 -6.40 14.18 18.09
CA ALA A 599 -6.35 15.31 19.02
C ALA A 599 -6.05 16.66 18.33
N TRP A 600 -6.77 16.93 17.23
CA TRP A 600 -6.61 18.09 16.35
C TRP A 600 -6.88 19.42 17.07
N GLU A 601 -6.28 20.51 16.56
CA GLU A 601 -6.36 21.88 17.09
C GLU A 601 -6.03 22.01 18.58
N ALA A 602 -5.17 21.15 19.12
CA ALA A 602 -4.79 21.23 20.54
C ALA A 602 -4.07 22.55 20.91
N ASN A 603 -3.57 23.29 19.93
CA ASN A 603 -3.05 24.65 20.11
C ASN A 603 -4.15 25.71 20.29
N GLY A 604 -5.42 25.35 20.17
CA GLY A 604 -6.58 26.17 20.52
C GLY A 604 -6.93 26.14 22.00
N ASN A 605 -8.14 26.59 22.34
CA ASN A 605 -8.69 26.56 23.71
C ASN A 605 -10.15 26.08 23.78
N TRP A 606 -10.66 25.44 22.72
CA TRP A 606 -12.07 25.10 22.54
C TRP A 606 -12.41 23.61 22.74
N TYR A 607 -11.42 22.71 22.78
CA TYR A 607 -11.64 21.28 23.04
C TYR A 607 -11.12 20.85 24.42
N PRO A 608 -11.69 19.79 25.05
CA PRO A 608 -11.18 19.24 26.32
C PRO A 608 -9.73 18.72 26.28
N TRP A 609 -9.17 18.50 25.09
CA TRP A 609 -7.76 18.12 24.87
C TRP A 609 -6.87 19.29 24.44
N SER A 610 -7.30 20.54 24.63
CA SER A 610 -6.45 21.73 24.44
C SER A 610 -5.16 21.58 25.25
N GLY A 611 -4.02 21.82 24.62
CA GLY A 611 -2.67 21.63 25.15
C GLY A 611 -2.24 22.67 26.19
N THR A 612 -3.11 23.03 27.12
CA THR A 612 -2.82 23.91 28.26
C THR A 612 -1.77 23.30 29.20
N ASP A 613 -1.57 21.99 29.11
CA ASP A 613 -0.41 21.25 29.61
C ASP A 613 0.28 20.53 28.42
N PRO A 614 1.33 21.12 27.82
CA PRO A 614 2.03 20.54 26.68
C PRO A 614 2.65 19.17 26.99
N VAL A 615 3.13 18.96 28.22
CA VAL A 615 3.80 17.72 28.63
C VAL A 615 2.78 16.59 28.72
N ALA A 616 1.60 16.85 29.29
CA ALA A 616 0.50 15.90 29.28
C ALA A 616 -0.04 15.67 27.86
N TYR A 617 -0.12 16.69 27.00
CA TYR A 617 -0.53 16.51 25.60
C TYR A 617 0.41 15.61 24.82
N VAL A 618 1.71 15.93 24.80
CA VAL A 618 2.73 15.17 24.08
C VAL A 618 2.76 13.72 24.55
N ASN A 619 2.76 13.48 25.87
CA ASN A 619 2.78 12.11 26.39
C ASN A 619 1.45 11.37 26.16
N CYS A 620 0.31 12.04 26.21
CA CYS A 620 -0.98 11.46 25.81
C CYS A 620 -0.99 11.03 24.34
N TYR A 621 -0.55 11.90 23.43
CA TYR A 621 -0.49 11.58 21.99
C TYR A 621 0.37 10.34 21.75
N ARG A 622 1.58 10.28 22.34
CA ARG A 622 2.47 9.11 22.26
C ARG A 622 1.79 7.83 22.75
N LYS A 623 1.15 7.86 23.92
CA LYS A 623 0.42 6.73 24.49
C LYS A 623 -0.67 6.19 23.56
N VAL A 624 -1.47 7.08 22.95
CA VAL A 624 -2.48 6.68 21.96
C VAL A 624 -1.84 6.00 20.75
N VAL A 625 -0.79 6.60 20.17
CA VAL A 625 -0.10 6.07 18.99
C VAL A 625 0.50 4.69 19.27
N ASP A 626 1.23 4.54 20.37
CA ASP A 626 1.86 3.27 20.78
C ASP A 626 0.79 2.19 21.02
N ALA A 627 -0.32 2.54 21.67
CA ALA A 627 -1.43 1.61 21.92
C ALA A 627 -2.10 1.15 20.61
N VAL A 628 -2.39 2.06 19.67
CA VAL A 628 -2.98 1.70 18.36
C VAL A 628 -2.01 0.87 17.54
N ARG A 629 -0.75 1.28 17.40
CA ARG A 629 0.28 0.55 16.64
C ARG A 629 0.62 -0.81 17.24
N SER A 630 0.41 -1.02 18.55
CA SER A 630 0.54 -2.35 19.18
C SER A 630 -0.56 -3.36 18.78
N THR A 631 -1.55 -2.97 17.96
CA THR A 631 -2.68 -3.82 17.57
C THR A 631 -3.14 -3.68 16.12
N ALA A 632 -3.02 -2.51 15.50
CA ALA A 632 -3.31 -2.31 14.09
C ALA A 632 -2.27 -3.04 13.20
N SER A 633 -2.69 -3.56 12.05
CA SER A 633 -1.77 -4.15 11.07
C SER A 633 -2.33 -4.05 9.64
N PRO A 634 -1.71 -3.27 8.73
CA PRO A 634 -0.57 -2.37 8.96
C PRO A 634 -0.88 -1.25 9.96
N ASP A 635 0.14 -0.53 10.42
CA ASP A 635 -0.04 0.64 11.27
C ASP A 635 -0.71 1.76 10.44
N PRO A 636 -1.72 2.46 10.98
CA PRO A 636 -2.28 3.63 10.33
C PRO A 636 -1.31 4.80 10.39
N ARG A 637 -1.45 5.73 9.43
CA ARG A 637 -0.72 7.00 9.49
C ARG A 637 -1.30 7.87 10.61
N PHE A 638 -0.46 8.36 11.51
CA PHE A 638 -0.83 9.36 12.49
C PHE A 638 -0.56 10.77 11.97
N ASP A 639 -1.60 11.60 12.10
CA ASP A 639 -1.59 13.00 11.69
C ASP A 639 -1.73 13.90 12.92
N TRP A 640 -0.80 14.84 13.05
CA TRP A 640 -0.78 15.86 14.09
C TRP A 640 -1.16 17.21 13.48
N THR A 641 -2.38 17.67 13.80
CA THR A 641 -3.00 18.85 13.21
C THR A 641 -3.05 20.02 14.18
N ILE A 642 -2.63 21.19 13.72
CA ILE A 642 -2.79 22.46 14.44
C ILE A 642 -3.85 23.35 13.76
N ASN A 643 -4.54 24.17 14.55
CA ASN A 643 -5.27 25.32 14.02
C ASN A 643 -4.27 26.38 13.52
N ALA A 644 -4.57 27.06 12.42
CA ALA A 644 -3.70 28.11 11.89
C ALA A 644 -3.55 29.33 12.84
N HIS A 645 -2.51 30.12 12.60
CA HIS A 645 -2.23 31.37 13.31
C HIS A 645 -1.83 31.19 14.80
N GLY A 646 -2.40 31.99 15.71
CA GLY A 646 -1.87 32.20 17.06
C GLY A 646 -2.27 31.13 18.09
N SER A 647 -1.28 30.38 18.60
CA SER A 647 -1.53 29.36 19.62
C SER A 647 -1.90 29.93 21.00
N GLN A 648 -2.77 29.20 21.69
CA GLN A 648 -3.20 29.43 23.06
C GLN A 648 -2.40 28.59 24.07
N ASN A 649 -1.55 27.64 23.64
CA ASN A 649 -0.79 26.80 24.58
C ASN A 649 0.30 27.60 25.33
N PRO A 650 0.38 27.48 26.67
CA PRO A 650 1.52 27.98 27.42
C PRO A 650 2.74 27.06 27.20
N PRO A 651 3.94 27.45 27.67
CA PRO A 651 4.29 28.79 28.15
C PRO A 651 4.62 29.76 27.00
N SER A 652 4.93 29.26 25.80
CA SER A 652 5.53 30.08 24.74
C SER A 652 4.56 30.59 23.68
N HIS A 653 3.29 30.13 23.66
CA HIS A 653 2.33 30.38 22.59
C HIS A 653 2.83 29.93 21.19
N ASN A 654 3.66 28.88 21.15
CA ASN A 654 4.11 28.20 19.94
C ASN A 654 3.45 26.82 19.86
N PRO A 655 2.75 26.47 18.75
CA PRO A 655 2.16 25.14 18.60
C PRO A 655 3.19 24.01 18.56
N LEU A 656 4.48 24.29 18.26
CA LEU A 656 5.53 23.25 18.26
C LEU A 656 5.82 22.68 19.66
N ASP A 657 5.47 23.38 20.74
CA ASP A 657 5.54 22.84 22.12
C ASP A 657 4.67 21.58 22.30
N LEU A 658 3.65 21.42 21.44
CA LEU A 658 2.74 20.27 21.42
C LEU A 658 3.20 19.16 20.47
N TYR A 659 4.33 19.29 19.77
CA TYR A 659 4.76 18.31 18.77
C TYR A 659 5.17 16.97 19.44
N PRO A 660 4.51 15.83 19.12
CA PRO A 660 4.78 14.55 19.77
C PRO A 660 6.19 13.98 19.50
N GLY A 661 6.88 14.45 18.45
CA GLY A 661 8.19 13.97 18.04
C GLY A 661 8.14 12.89 16.96
N ASP A 662 9.25 12.74 16.24
CA ASP A 662 9.26 12.09 14.92
C ASP A 662 8.90 10.59 14.92
N ALA A 663 9.00 9.88 16.04
CA ALA A 663 8.59 8.47 16.10
C ALA A 663 7.05 8.30 16.07
N TRP A 664 6.28 9.33 16.45
CA TRP A 664 4.83 9.22 16.67
C TRP A 664 3.96 9.99 15.66
N VAL A 665 4.58 10.72 14.73
CA VAL A 665 3.89 11.53 13.72
C VAL A 665 4.36 11.15 12.32
N ASP A 666 3.44 10.83 11.42
CA ASP A 666 3.72 10.49 10.03
C ASP A 666 3.39 11.67 9.10
N ILE A 667 2.31 12.40 9.42
CA ILE A 667 1.87 13.63 8.76
C ILE A 667 1.82 14.77 9.79
N VAL A 668 2.35 15.92 9.42
CA VAL A 668 2.09 17.20 10.10
C VAL A 668 1.06 17.96 9.27
N SER A 669 -0.02 18.45 9.87
CA SER A 669 -1.07 19.14 9.12
C SER A 669 -1.62 20.39 9.81
N ILE A 670 -2.43 21.13 9.07
CA ILE A 670 -3.00 22.40 9.51
C ILE A 670 -4.47 22.54 9.08
N ASP A 671 -5.28 23.11 9.97
CA ASP A 671 -6.63 23.58 9.71
C ASP A 671 -6.55 25.09 9.38
N ALA A 672 -6.72 25.44 8.10
CA ALA A 672 -6.33 26.73 7.52
C ALA A 672 -7.44 27.38 6.66
N TYR A 673 -8.13 28.34 7.25
CA TYR A 673 -9.19 29.13 6.59
C TYR A 673 -8.72 30.57 6.33
N ASP A 674 -9.43 31.36 5.52
CA ASP A 674 -9.15 32.79 5.32
C ASP A 674 -9.65 33.69 6.49
N HIS A 675 -9.48 33.19 7.72
CA HIS A 675 -10.24 33.56 8.91
C HIS A 675 -9.38 33.84 10.14
N HIS A 676 -9.70 34.94 10.84
CA HIS A 676 -9.19 35.31 12.17
C HIS A 676 -7.66 35.15 12.38
N PRO A 677 -6.83 36.04 11.79
CA PRO A 677 -7.22 37.29 11.13
C PRO A 677 -7.74 37.08 9.69
N PRO A 678 -8.81 37.77 9.26
CA PRO A 678 -9.33 37.65 7.91
C PRO A 678 -8.28 38.02 6.86
N SER A 679 -8.10 37.18 5.85
CA SER A 679 -7.31 37.50 4.66
C SER A 679 -8.18 37.65 3.42
N ARG A 680 -7.93 38.74 2.68
CA ARG A 680 -8.77 39.20 1.55
C ARG A 680 -7.95 39.50 0.30
N THR A 681 -6.62 39.55 0.42
CA THR A 681 -5.70 39.82 -0.70
C THR A 681 -4.57 38.79 -0.76
N PRO A 682 -3.95 38.57 -1.94
CA PRO A 682 -2.80 37.67 -2.11
C PRO A 682 -1.64 37.93 -1.14
N GLU A 683 -1.39 39.20 -0.82
CA GLU A 683 -0.34 39.63 0.11
C GLU A 683 -0.67 39.20 1.54
N GLN A 684 -1.95 39.24 1.93
CA GLN A 684 -2.40 38.77 3.24
C GLN A 684 -2.33 37.25 3.35
N PHE A 685 -2.77 36.49 2.33
CA PHE A 685 -2.61 35.02 2.33
C PHE A 685 -1.14 34.64 2.47
N LYS A 686 -0.26 35.27 1.68
CA LYS A 686 1.19 35.01 1.72
C LYS A 686 1.78 35.32 3.10
N ALA A 687 1.52 36.51 3.64
CA ALA A 687 2.05 36.93 4.93
C ALA A 687 1.57 36.02 6.08
N GLN A 688 0.30 35.61 6.06
CA GLN A 688 -0.25 34.66 7.04
C GLN A 688 0.33 33.26 6.89
N ALA A 689 0.56 32.80 5.65
CA ALA A 689 1.17 31.51 5.37
C ALA A 689 2.64 31.43 5.82
N GLU A 690 3.39 32.52 5.69
CA GLU A 690 4.81 32.61 6.05
C GLU A 690 5.06 32.92 7.55
N ALA A 691 4.05 33.41 8.27
CA ALA A 691 4.11 33.66 9.71
C ALA A 691 4.14 32.37 10.56
N PRO A 692 4.58 32.42 11.83
CA PRO A 692 4.40 31.32 12.77
C PRO A 692 2.93 30.90 12.89
N GLY A 693 2.67 29.60 12.91
CA GLY A 693 1.32 29.03 12.79
C GLY A 693 0.73 29.08 11.37
N GLY A 694 1.48 29.54 10.36
CA GLY A 694 1.06 29.60 8.96
C GLY A 694 1.38 28.33 8.16
N ILE A 695 0.66 28.10 7.05
CA ILE A 695 0.78 26.88 6.23
C ILE A 695 2.20 26.67 5.65
N THR A 696 2.89 27.73 5.22
CA THR A 696 4.27 27.66 4.70
C THR A 696 5.27 27.40 5.82
N TRP A 697 5.08 28.06 6.97
CA TRP A 697 5.94 27.88 8.14
C TRP A 697 5.85 26.44 8.67
N LEU A 698 4.63 25.90 8.84
CA LEU A 698 4.44 24.54 9.33
C LEU A 698 4.91 23.49 8.30
N TYR A 699 4.68 23.73 7.00
CA TYR A 699 5.25 22.91 5.94
C TYR A 699 6.78 22.85 6.01
N ASN A 700 7.46 23.99 6.22
CA ASN A 700 8.92 24.01 6.35
C ASN A 700 9.39 23.20 7.57
N PHE A 701 8.67 23.27 8.70
CA PHE A 701 8.92 22.40 9.86
C PHE A 701 8.73 20.92 9.52
N ALA A 702 7.58 20.55 8.91
CA ALA A 702 7.30 19.18 8.50
C ALA A 702 8.40 18.60 7.61
N ARG A 703 8.86 19.36 6.60
CA ARG A 703 9.93 18.91 5.68
C ARG A 703 11.30 18.85 6.35
N ALA A 704 11.61 19.70 7.32
CA ALA A 704 12.83 19.58 8.13
C ALA A 704 12.85 18.30 8.98
N HIS A 705 11.68 17.84 9.45
CA HIS A 705 11.49 16.58 10.17
C HIS A 705 11.19 15.36 9.27
N GLY A 706 11.38 15.51 7.94
CA GLY A 706 11.11 14.45 6.96
C GLY A 706 9.63 14.08 6.75
N LYS A 707 8.70 14.78 7.41
CA LYS A 707 7.28 14.45 7.49
C LYS A 707 6.49 14.85 6.26
N LEU A 708 5.44 14.09 5.99
CA LEU A 708 4.41 14.47 5.02
C LEU A 708 3.62 15.67 5.55
N PHE A 709 3.03 16.43 4.63
CA PHE A 709 2.23 17.60 4.96
C PHE A 709 0.75 17.43 4.53
N GLY A 710 -0.17 17.75 5.42
CA GLY A 710 -1.61 17.77 5.15
C GLY A 710 -2.22 19.16 5.30
N VAL A 711 -3.24 19.46 4.50
CA VAL A 711 -4.19 20.55 4.79
C VAL A 711 -5.49 19.90 5.23
N ALA A 712 -5.60 19.70 6.55
CA ALA A 712 -6.60 18.81 7.15
C ALA A 712 -8.02 19.38 7.06
N GLU A 713 -8.14 20.69 7.20
CA GLU A 713 -9.31 21.49 6.87
C GLU A 713 -8.89 22.79 6.17
N TRP A 714 -9.65 23.23 5.18
CA TRP A 714 -9.53 24.59 4.64
C TRP A 714 -10.81 25.04 3.93
N GLY A 715 -11.00 26.37 3.80
CA GLY A 715 -12.14 26.95 3.10
C GLY A 715 -12.26 28.47 3.23
N VAL A 716 -13.25 29.04 2.54
CA VAL A 716 -13.54 30.49 2.50
C VAL A 716 -14.65 30.90 3.48
N ALA A 717 -14.30 31.57 4.57
CA ALA A 717 -15.10 31.66 5.79
C ALA A 717 -16.16 32.78 5.80
N SER A 718 -17.07 32.81 4.81
CA SER A 718 -18.15 33.82 4.75
C SER A 718 -19.09 33.82 5.96
N GLY A 719 -19.31 32.67 6.62
CA GLY A 719 -20.18 32.61 7.80
C GLY A 719 -19.65 33.39 9.01
N SER A 720 -18.34 33.60 9.10
CA SER A 720 -17.68 34.31 10.21
C SER A 720 -17.79 35.83 10.14
N GLY A 721 -18.53 36.39 9.17
CA GLY A 721 -18.76 37.82 9.04
C GLY A 721 -17.45 38.62 8.91
N ALA A 722 -17.27 39.65 9.76
CA ALA A 722 -16.09 40.51 9.71
C ALA A 722 -14.75 39.77 9.95
N ASN A 723 -14.78 38.58 10.56
CA ASN A 723 -13.58 37.77 10.85
C ASN A 723 -13.13 36.87 9.69
N GLY A 724 -13.94 36.66 8.64
CA GLY A 724 -13.60 35.84 7.48
C GLY A 724 -13.25 36.66 6.23
N GLY A 725 -12.62 36.03 5.24
CA GLY A 725 -12.24 36.71 4.00
C GLY A 725 -13.45 37.04 3.11
N GLY A 726 -14.44 36.14 3.05
CA GLY A 726 -15.68 36.29 2.29
C GLY A 726 -15.76 35.31 1.10
N ASP A 727 -16.62 35.59 0.11
CA ASP A 727 -16.68 34.81 -1.14
C ASP A 727 -15.44 35.11 -1.99
N ASN A 728 -14.36 34.37 -1.73
CA ASN A 728 -12.99 34.78 -2.01
C ASN A 728 -12.27 33.81 -2.98
N PRO A 729 -12.50 33.92 -4.30
CA PRO A 729 -11.87 33.05 -5.29
C PRO A 729 -10.34 33.16 -5.33
N ASN A 730 -9.77 34.26 -4.82
CA ASN A 730 -8.32 34.46 -4.76
C ASN A 730 -7.67 33.57 -3.67
N PHE A 731 -8.39 33.25 -2.58
CA PHE A 731 -7.90 32.27 -1.60
C PHE A 731 -7.87 30.87 -2.19
N ILE A 732 -8.93 30.47 -2.92
CA ILE A 732 -8.97 29.19 -3.64
C ILE A 732 -7.80 29.06 -4.63
N GLN A 733 -7.50 30.14 -5.39
CA GLN A 733 -6.32 30.18 -6.27
C GLN A 733 -5.01 30.02 -5.50
N PHE A 734 -4.83 30.79 -4.43
CA PHE A 734 -3.61 30.76 -3.61
C PHE A 734 -3.36 29.37 -3.04
N MET A 735 -4.39 28.74 -2.47
CA MET A 735 -4.30 27.41 -1.88
C MET A 735 -3.97 26.34 -2.93
N HIS A 736 -4.63 26.37 -4.10
CA HIS A 736 -4.31 25.49 -5.23
C HIS A 736 -2.84 25.59 -5.65
N ASP A 737 -2.36 26.81 -5.93
CA ASP A 737 -1.00 27.03 -6.45
C ASP A 737 0.06 26.73 -5.39
N TRP A 738 -0.25 26.98 -4.12
CA TRP A 738 0.59 26.63 -2.97
C TRP A 738 0.78 25.12 -2.85
N MET A 739 -0.30 24.33 -3.01
CA MET A 739 -0.24 22.86 -2.99
C MET A 739 0.49 22.32 -4.21
N LEU A 740 0.17 22.84 -5.41
CA LEU A 740 0.76 22.40 -6.68
C LEU A 740 2.28 22.58 -6.71
N ALA A 741 2.80 23.69 -6.16
CA ALA A 741 4.25 23.92 -6.04
C ALA A 741 4.97 22.90 -5.13
N ARG A 742 4.23 22.14 -4.31
CA ARG A 742 4.72 21.23 -3.26
C ARG A 742 4.31 19.77 -3.45
N ALA A 743 3.56 19.45 -4.51
CA ALA A 743 2.99 18.13 -4.77
C ALA A 743 4.04 17.00 -4.81
N ASP A 744 5.15 17.24 -5.49
CA ASP A 744 6.34 16.39 -5.59
C ASP A 744 7.30 16.52 -4.38
N LYS A 745 6.96 17.35 -3.39
CA LYS A 745 7.84 17.77 -2.29
C LYS A 745 7.26 17.49 -0.90
N GLY A 746 6.28 16.58 -0.80
CA GLY A 746 5.73 16.09 0.47
C GLY A 746 4.35 16.64 0.86
N MET A 747 3.71 17.43 -0.01
CA MET A 747 2.26 17.67 0.09
C MET A 747 1.52 16.36 -0.16
N TYR A 748 0.87 15.80 0.87
CA TYR A 748 0.30 14.46 0.83
C TYR A 748 -1.21 14.47 0.64
N TYR A 749 -1.95 15.33 1.36
CA TYR A 749 -3.40 15.43 1.20
C TYR A 749 -3.98 16.82 1.50
N GLU A 750 -5.16 17.09 0.93
CA GLU A 750 -6.05 18.16 1.36
C GLU A 750 -7.50 17.66 1.45
N ALA A 751 -8.24 18.18 2.42
CA ALA A 751 -9.69 18.08 2.44
C ALA A 751 -10.32 19.48 2.55
N TYR A 752 -11.06 19.88 1.53
CA TYR A 752 -11.88 21.09 1.60
C TYR A 752 -12.98 20.88 2.64
N PHE A 753 -13.01 21.73 3.68
CA PHE A 753 -14.09 21.70 4.66
C PHE A 753 -15.24 22.56 4.12
N ASN A 754 -16.25 21.95 3.51
CA ASN A 754 -17.49 22.60 3.11
C ASN A 754 -18.48 22.54 4.28
N ASN A 755 -18.91 23.69 4.82
CA ASN A 755 -19.96 23.73 5.84
C ASN A 755 -20.86 24.96 5.70
N CYS A 756 -22.17 24.77 5.89
CA CYS A 756 -23.18 25.83 5.72
C CYS A 756 -23.86 26.30 7.01
N GLU A 757 -23.38 25.88 8.17
CA GLU A 757 -24.06 26.12 9.45
C GLU A 757 -23.79 27.54 9.97
N MET A 758 -24.85 28.22 10.41
CA MET A 758 -24.82 29.63 10.85
C MET A 758 -23.95 29.93 12.08
N ARG A 759 -23.43 28.91 12.77
CA ARG A 759 -22.61 29.03 13.99
C ARG A 759 -21.22 28.42 13.85
N ASN A 760 -20.86 28.05 12.63
CA ASN A 760 -19.62 27.41 12.26
C ASN A 760 -18.89 28.30 11.21
N ILE A 761 -17.74 27.87 10.72
CA ILE A 761 -16.85 28.66 9.84
C ILE A 761 -17.52 29.15 8.54
N GLY A 762 -18.58 28.46 8.09
CA GLY A 762 -19.41 28.91 6.96
C GLY A 762 -18.70 28.94 5.62
N SER A 763 -17.93 27.88 5.36
CA SER A 763 -17.08 27.64 4.19
C SER A 763 -17.80 27.07 2.96
N ASN A 764 -19.12 27.03 2.97
CA ASN A 764 -19.96 26.42 1.93
C ASN A 764 -19.66 26.96 0.52
N ILE A 765 -19.18 26.10 -0.38
CA ILE A 765 -19.11 26.36 -1.84
C ILE A 765 -20.12 25.51 -2.62
N TYR A 766 -20.51 24.34 -2.10
CA TYR A 766 -21.28 23.34 -2.83
C TYR A 766 -22.81 23.44 -2.62
N ARG A 767 -23.27 23.57 -1.38
CA ARG A 767 -24.69 23.35 -1.07
C ARG A 767 -25.59 24.55 -1.40
N PRO A 768 -26.79 24.32 -1.98
CA PRO A 768 -27.77 25.38 -2.23
C PRO A 768 -28.26 26.06 -0.94
N VAL A 769 -28.48 27.38 -1.04
CA VAL A 769 -29.05 28.21 0.03
C VAL A 769 -30.48 27.78 0.39
N GLY A 770 -30.80 27.80 1.69
CA GLY A 770 -32.10 27.40 2.23
C GLY A 770 -32.18 27.58 3.75
N ALA A 771 -33.26 27.08 4.39
CA ALA A 771 -33.57 27.33 5.81
C ALA A 771 -32.47 26.90 6.82
N HIS A 772 -31.54 26.04 6.41
CA HIS A 772 -30.40 25.56 7.22
C HIS A 772 -29.04 25.81 6.54
N CYS A 773 -28.99 26.68 5.53
CA CYS A 773 -27.82 27.02 4.73
C CYS A 773 -27.97 28.47 4.23
N LEU A 774 -27.52 29.48 4.99
CA LEU A 774 -27.87 30.87 4.68
C LEU A 774 -27.00 31.55 3.60
N PHE A 775 -25.86 30.96 3.26
CA PHE A 775 -24.88 31.53 2.32
C PHE A 775 -24.21 30.44 1.49
N GLN A 776 -23.70 30.83 0.32
CA GLN A 776 -22.86 30.01 -0.54
C GLN A 776 -21.81 30.92 -1.19
N ASN A 777 -20.54 30.51 -1.13
CA ASN A 777 -19.42 31.24 -1.70
C ASN A 777 -19.35 30.98 -3.21
N THR A 778 -20.22 31.65 -3.98
CA THR A 778 -20.46 31.36 -5.41
C THR A 778 -19.25 31.60 -6.32
N GLN A 779 -18.44 32.62 -6.04
CA GLN A 779 -17.24 32.92 -6.83
C GLN A 779 -16.11 31.95 -6.48
N ALA A 780 -15.92 31.64 -5.20
CA ALA A 780 -15.00 30.61 -4.75
C ALA A 780 -15.37 29.22 -5.29
N ALA A 781 -16.67 28.88 -5.33
CA ALA A 781 -17.20 27.66 -5.94
C ALA A 781 -16.87 27.58 -7.45
N SER A 782 -17.12 28.68 -8.17
CA SER A 782 -16.75 28.80 -9.58
C SER A 782 -15.24 28.66 -9.80
N ARG A 783 -14.39 29.18 -8.89
CA ARG A 783 -12.94 29.01 -9.02
C ARG A 783 -12.43 27.62 -8.62
N TYR A 784 -13.05 26.99 -7.63
CA TYR A 784 -12.72 25.62 -7.21
C TYR A 784 -13.00 24.63 -8.35
N THR A 785 -14.19 24.70 -8.97
CA THR A 785 -14.58 23.87 -10.12
C THR A 785 -13.78 24.12 -11.42
N GLN A 786 -12.97 25.18 -11.48
CA GLN A 786 -12.04 25.45 -12.60
C GLN A 786 -10.63 24.90 -12.35
N LEU A 787 -10.29 24.56 -11.11
CA LEU A 787 -8.94 24.20 -10.67
C LEU A 787 -8.82 22.74 -10.20
N TRP A 788 -9.91 22.15 -9.69
CA TRP A 788 -9.98 20.75 -9.27
C TRP A 788 -10.29 19.82 -10.46
#